data_AF-A0A9J7KZ95-F1
#
_entry.id   AF-A0A9J7KZ95-F1
#
_cell.length_a   1.000
_cell.length_b   1.000
_cell.length_c   1.000
_cell.angle_alpha   90.00
_cell.angle_beta   90.00
_cell.angle_gamma   90.00
#
_symmetry.space_group_name_H-M   'P 1'
#
loop_
_entity.id
_entity.type
_entity.pdbx_description
1 polymer ?
#
loop_
_entity_poly.entity_id
_entity_poly.type
_entity_poly.pdbx_seq_one_letter_code
_entity_poly.pdbx_strand_id
1 'polypeptide(L)'
;MMEGCGYIGVGFDGRGDYNSRSRRKTVVQRNCKNRATYHDEDVPDNMNVHGIFDTDVSSYVFESREAYRHSLQMKAGMSFSGFGFQGAVESAYGKSTSNEKQSFMSLIQCNVVRYEIFLDEISPDTLSLPFLRDFLSLPKHFIEGKAQLQKFILRYGTHFIKSATFGGSFKLFKTQEASQTESLEDFSIQAQASYNSLFFNAGGHAGFGMSSGSSSSSKTSSTHVTIEGGDQEVASIVADFYSTGFKDTFTEWLKSIPTFPKPIEMFMGTMSELLNLNYRLLFPFDIGDAASGCFSENLRTEEGTGRKYYEVAKLVNKTHGVETVNEKRYCDFTSAERFEEAMDRKRLALERAIVIYMEEGPVPTTDFHLKGGKPGCTTQALKLRGGAAGTTYPTWLELINGDTYRIIFDLPESINYDLQKNTEAFLVFARNRWNCHAPGADVHLYDSYVNGGSGDTNNKKVSCFGFVMTYVESTGTFSVTPQDQEASKQELKNLPRNYANKDVARAEYISPLEHSQAKGGAMASIVEAPCTVKWSNSYQIKPAEEGGRCLYFFAASAGDIFVVFSAIPRDKTTWYHVQISFQGVALYKGMQLVKYEGAKKARSLGDPKLFQPYFICLEEDNEKMQTYIKYGIGSDTSEKGLVYMVYIDKSPPLGIRFYSFGTGENDLEIMDARVIEGGATGEMECSGGTVLEDGICVEDCHPECNGCIPRSPGSRLDTECRSCKHFSIPKGGGLIQCVAECPPDTIAAADGVTCICKDFVVVKDDGSNQCVSACPADKKVASDGKTCGSKWRDDSRCGPSFPAKGANPGQCDPGGPNPCCSSQGYCGSTEAHCTCEGCEDYRYQWLARDSSWVVDSSGTPWVSNGVTHDAAKALDGVAGTYWNPVGTDRHSARHIVLDLKEPHTLTRIALNNFGNTVHDIKAFKLQKSTLWSPFHWEDVVSVTDVKVGTDRRQEFGGFRATARYWRLLITRTSEGWQPRLRELNLYGISSPWNPSPAKWRDDHRCGPSHPTEGGNPAQCNPGGPTPCCSNGGWCGSTAAHCTCHGCVNYG
;
A
#
# COMPACT_ATOMS: atom_id res chain seq x y z
N MET A 1 21.05 -67.79 -11.64
CA MET A 1 21.44 -66.51 -11.01
C MET A 1 20.69 -66.30 -9.71
N MET A 2 21.42 -66.10 -8.62
CA MET A 2 20.90 -65.93 -7.26
C MET A 2 20.00 -64.69 -7.11
N GLU A 3 18.83 -64.82 -6.46
CA GLU A 3 17.83 -63.74 -6.35
C GLU A 3 18.40 -62.48 -5.67
N GLY A 4 19.22 -62.67 -4.62
CA GLY A 4 19.85 -61.58 -3.87
C GLY A 4 20.71 -60.65 -4.72
N CYS A 5 21.36 -61.18 -5.77
CA CYS A 5 22.16 -60.39 -6.71
C CYS A 5 21.31 -59.33 -7.47
N GLY A 6 19.99 -59.51 -7.52
CA GLY A 6 19.02 -58.56 -8.05
C GLY A 6 18.88 -57.26 -7.25
N TYR A 7 19.48 -57.17 -6.06
CA TYR A 7 19.40 -56.02 -5.16
C TYR A 7 20.70 -55.21 -5.10
N ILE A 8 21.84 -55.83 -5.41
CA ILE A 8 23.15 -55.18 -5.42
C ILE A 8 23.39 -54.47 -6.75
N GLY A 9 24.08 -53.31 -6.71
CA GLY A 9 24.30 -52.50 -7.91
C GLY A 9 23.00 -51.92 -8.47
N VAL A 10 22.03 -51.69 -7.60
CA VAL A 10 20.72 -51.11 -7.91
C VAL A 10 20.63 -49.73 -7.29
N GLY A 11 20.04 -48.80 -8.05
CA GLY A 11 19.72 -47.47 -7.57
C GLY A 11 18.83 -47.46 -6.33
N PHE A 12 18.92 -46.41 -5.53
CA PHE A 12 18.22 -46.27 -4.26
C PHE A 12 17.79 -44.82 -4.01
N ASP A 13 16.55 -44.63 -3.59
CA ASP A 13 16.04 -43.32 -3.16
C ASP A 13 16.39 -43.05 -1.69
N GLY A 14 17.42 -42.24 -1.46
CA GLY A 14 17.90 -41.92 -0.12
C GLY A 14 16.89 -41.18 0.76
N ARG A 15 15.75 -40.71 0.24
CA ARG A 15 14.67 -40.11 1.04
C ARG A 15 13.56 -41.10 1.42
N GLY A 16 13.50 -42.25 0.77
CA GLY A 16 12.47 -43.27 0.98
C GLY A 16 12.65 -44.07 2.26
N ASP A 17 11.97 -45.21 2.34
CA ASP A 17 12.16 -46.20 3.41
C ASP A 17 13.56 -46.83 3.34
N TYR A 18 14.17 -47.15 4.48
CA TYR A 18 15.40 -47.95 4.54
C TYR A 18 15.08 -49.45 4.36
N ASN A 19 14.56 -49.80 3.18
CA ASN A 19 14.29 -51.17 2.76
C ASN A 19 14.22 -51.31 1.24
N SER A 20 13.91 -52.52 0.77
CA SER A 20 13.87 -52.84 -0.66
C SER A 20 12.82 -52.09 -1.50
N ARG A 21 11.85 -51.38 -0.89
CA ARG A 21 10.83 -50.58 -1.60
C ARG A 21 11.41 -49.29 -2.20
N SER A 22 12.48 -48.78 -1.61
CA SER A 22 13.17 -47.58 -2.08
C SER A 22 14.15 -47.84 -3.22
N ARG A 23 14.23 -49.08 -3.71
CA ARG A 23 15.02 -49.40 -4.90
C ARG A 23 14.51 -48.65 -6.13
N ARG A 24 15.43 -48.36 -7.02
CA ARG A 24 15.23 -47.73 -8.32
C ARG A 24 15.79 -48.64 -9.40
N LYS A 25 16.00 -48.13 -10.62
CA LYS A 25 16.52 -48.97 -11.71
C LYS A 25 17.92 -49.51 -11.40
N THR A 26 18.19 -50.70 -11.93
CA THR A 26 19.54 -51.28 -11.91
C THR A 26 20.53 -50.33 -12.58
N VAL A 27 21.69 -50.13 -11.94
CA VAL A 27 22.78 -49.28 -12.46
C VAL A 27 23.94 -50.11 -12.97
N VAL A 28 24.19 -51.28 -12.38
CA VAL A 28 25.26 -52.22 -12.74
C VAL A 28 24.70 -53.42 -13.50
N GLN A 29 25.36 -53.86 -14.56
CA GLN A 29 24.94 -55.05 -15.30
C GLN A 29 25.40 -56.35 -14.63
N ARG A 30 24.64 -57.42 -14.83
CA ARG A 30 24.89 -58.75 -14.25
C ARG A 30 25.41 -59.66 -15.34
N ASN A 31 26.68 -60.04 -15.23
CA ASN A 31 27.35 -60.91 -16.18
C ASN A 31 28.04 -62.04 -15.40
N CYS A 32 27.88 -63.29 -15.85
CA CYS A 32 28.41 -64.47 -15.17
C CYS A 32 29.36 -65.26 -16.09
N LYS A 33 30.36 -64.59 -16.69
CA LYS A 33 31.33 -65.25 -17.58
C LYS A 33 32.20 -66.24 -16.82
N ASN A 34 32.54 -65.94 -15.58
CA ASN A 34 33.41 -66.75 -14.74
C ASN A 34 32.69 -67.96 -14.13
N ARG A 35 31.35 -68.03 -14.27
CA ARG A 35 30.49 -69.12 -13.76
C ARG A 35 30.69 -69.39 -12.26
N ALA A 36 30.92 -68.34 -11.47
CA ALA A 36 30.94 -68.44 -10.02
C ALA A 36 29.53 -68.82 -9.53
N THR A 37 29.45 -69.70 -8.54
CA THR A 37 28.17 -70.18 -7.98
C THR A 37 28.18 -70.15 -6.46
N TYR A 38 27.04 -69.88 -5.86
CA TYR A 38 26.78 -70.02 -4.41
C TYR A 38 25.49 -70.80 -4.22
N HIS A 39 25.53 -71.91 -3.47
CA HIS A 39 24.41 -72.86 -3.34
C HIS A 39 23.79 -73.26 -4.69
N ASP A 40 24.62 -73.63 -5.67
CA ASP A 40 24.22 -74.01 -7.04
C ASP A 40 23.53 -72.91 -7.87
N GLU A 41 23.54 -71.66 -7.39
CA GLU A 41 23.02 -70.50 -8.13
C GLU A 41 24.15 -69.60 -8.64
N ASP A 42 24.05 -69.12 -9.90
CA ASP A 42 25.08 -68.23 -10.46
C ASP A 42 25.20 -66.90 -9.71
N VAL A 43 26.43 -66.48 -9.48
CA VAL A 43 26.82 -65.17 -8.93
C VAL A 43 27.48 -64.34 -10.03
N PRO A 44 27.08 -63.07 -10.24
CA PRO A 44 27.73 -62.18 -11.20
C PRO A 44 29.23 -61.98 -10.91
N ASP A 45 30.02 -61.80 -11.96
CA ASP A 45 31.49 -61.71 -11.90
C ASP A 45 32.01 -60.54 -11.05
N ASN A 46 31.17 -59.55 -10.77
CA ASN A 46 31.48 -58.35 -9.99
C ASN A 46 30.82 -58.35 -8.60
N MET A 47 30.41 -59.52 -8.11
CA MET A 47 29.79 -59.68 -6.80
C MET A 47 30.41 -60.84 -6.03
N ASN A 48 30.57 -60.65 -4.72
CA ASN A 48 31.01 -61.69 -3.79
C ASN A 48 29.92 -62.00 -2.78
N VAL A 49 29.75 -63.28 -2.43
CA VAL A 49 28.75 -63.76 -1.47
C VAL A 49 29.42 -64.44 -0.28
N HIS A 50 29.06 -64.02 0.92
CA HIS A 50 29.54 -64.60 2.17
C HIS A 50 28.39 -65.16 2.99
N GLY A 51 28.43 -66.44 3.35
CA GLY A 51 27.46 -67.04 4.28
C GLY A 51 27.81 -66.66 5.73
N ILE A 52 26.83 -66.14 6.47
CA ILE A 52 27.01 -65.67 7.86
C ILE A 52 26.17 -66.52 8.83
N PHE A 53 24.92 -66.83 8.47
CA PHE A 53 23.98 -67.66 9.26
C PHE A 53 23.90 -67.28 10.75
N ASP A 54 23.47 -66.06 11.06
CA ASP A 54 23.36 -65.54 12.44
C ASP A 54 21.93 -65.12 12.79
N THR A 55 21.62 -64.98 14.08
CA THR A 55 20.34 -64.41 14.55
C THR A 55 20.60 -63.44 15.69
N ASP A 56 20.27 -62.17 15.45
CA ASP A 56 20.44 -61.08 16.42
C ASP A 56 19.08 -60.56 16.88
N VAL A 57 18.93 -60.35 18.19
CA VAL A 57 17.75 -59.69 18.78
C VAL A 57 18.23 -58.51 19.62
N SER A 58 17.86 -57.31 19.18
CA SER A 58 18.31 -56.04 19.75
C SER A 58 17.11 -55.16 20.13
N SER A 59 17.28 -54.38 21.20
CA SER A 59 16.31 -53.38 21.65
C SER A 59 16.97 -52.00 21.66
N TYR A 60 16.32 -51.02 21.05
CA TYR A 60 16.79 -49.65 20.95
C TYR A 60 15.74 -48.67 21.48
N VAL A 61 16.21 -47.55 22.00
CA VAL A 61 15.37 -46.44 22.44
C VAL A 61 15.92 -45.14 21.86
N PHE A 62 15.04 -44.31 21.30
CA PHE A 62 15.37 -43.07 20.63
C PHE A 62 14.60 -41.92 21.24
N GLU A 63 15.32 -40.83 21.52
CA GLU A 63 14.77 -39.62 22.15
C GLU A 63 14.01 -38.71 21.17
N SER A 64 14.22 -38.92 19.86
CA SER A 64 13.69 -38.05 18.80
C SER A 64 13.68 -38.75 17.44
N ARG A 65 12.93 -38.17 16.48
CA ARG A 65 12.94 -38.55 15.06
C ARG A 65 14.35 -38.43 14.47
N GLU A 66 15.10 -37.42 14.87
CA GLU A 66 16.47 -37.13 14.43
C GLU A 66 17.44 -38.23 14.89
N ALA A 67 17.33 -38.69 16.13
CA ALA A 67 18.17 -39.76 16.67
C ALA A 67 17.92 -41.09 15.93
N TYR A 68 16.65 -41.43 15.67
CA TYR A 68 16.32 -42.60 14.87
C TYR A 68 16.83 -42.49 13.43
N ARG A 69 16.63 -41.33 12.80
CA ARG A 69 17.16 -41.04 11.46
C ARG A 69 18.68 -41.27 11.42
N HIS A 70 19.42 -40.70 12.36
CA HIS A 70 20.87 -40.86 12.43
C HIS A 70 21.29 -42.33 12.54
N SER A 71 20.54 -43.15 13.30
CA SER A 71 20.82 -44.59 13.36
C SER A 71 20.68 -45.31 12.01
N LEU A 72 19.69 -44.93 11.19
CA LEU A 72 19.52 -45.48 9.84
C LEU A 72 20.66 -45.02 8.92
N GLN A 73 21.07 -43.75 9.02
CA GLN A 73 22.21 -43.21 8.28
C GLN A 73 23.51 -43.97 8.59
N MET A 74 23.75 -44.26 9.88
CA MET A 74 24.89 -45.08 10.31
C MET A 74 24.81 -46.50 9.74
N LYS A 75 23.63 -47.15 9.77
CA LYS A 75 23.44 -48.49 9.16
C LYS A 75 23.66 -48.48 7.65
N ALA A 76 23.27 -47.41 6.97
CA ALA A 76 23.47 -47.24 5.53
C ALA A 76 24.94 -46.93 5.15
N GLY A 77 25.80 -46.63 6.12
CA GLY A 77 27.19 -46.28 5.89
C GLY A 77 27.41 -44.86 5.36
N MET A 78 26.41 -43.99 5.44
CA MET A 78 26.48 -42.64 4.88
C MET A 78 25.77 -41.61 5.74
N SER A 79 26.33 -40.41 5.82
CA SER A 79 25.65 -39.25 6.40
C SER A 79 24.86 -38.54 5.30
N PHE A 80 23.56 -38.35 5.52
CA PHE A 80 22.68 -37.63 4.61
C PHE A 80 22.29 -36.28 5.22
N SER A 81 21.60 -35.45 4.43
CA SER A 81 20.85 -34.30 4.93
C SER A 81 19.87 -34.68 6.05
N GLY A 82 19.31 -33.65 6.72
CA GLY A 82 18.25 -33.82 7.72
C GLY A 82 16.98 -34.54 7.22
N PHE A 83 16.88 -34.85 5.92
CA PHE A 83 15.75 -35.55 5.28
C PHE A 83 16.14 -36.92 4.70
N GLY A 84 17.33 -37.43 4.97
CA GLY A 84 17.68 -38.81 4.65
C GLY A 84 16.74 -39.80 5.36
N PHE A 85 16.28 -40.82 4.62
CA PHE A 85 15.32 -41.82 5.07
C PHE A 85 14.03 -41.26 5.68
N GLN A 86 13.56 -40.12 5.19
CA GLN A 86 12.35 -39.48 5.66
C GLN A 86 11.13 -40.42 5.63
N GLY A 87 11.00 -41.26 4.59
CA GLY A 87 9.95 -42.28 4.53
C GLY A 87 9.97 -43.25 5.72
N ALA A 88 11.16 -43.73 6.10
CA ALA A 88 11.31 -44.62 7.26
C ALA A 88 10.95 -43.92 8.58
N VAL A 89 11.35 -42.66 8.74
CA VAL A 89 11.03 -41.85 9.93
C VAL A 89 9.52 -41.61 10.02
N GLU A 90 8.87 -41.25 8.91
CA GLU A 90 7.43 -41.06 8.83
C GLU A 90 6.65 -42.37 9.05
N SER A 91 7.16 -43.50 8.58
CA SER A 91 6.57 -44.82 8.87
C SER A 91 6.69 -45.19 10.35
N ALA A 92 7.77 -44.78 11.03
CA ALA A 92 7.99 -45.10 12.44
C ALA A 92 7.19 -44.18 13.38
N TYR A 93 7.20 -42.86 13.11
CA TYR A 93 6.62 -41.82 13.98
C TYR A 93 5.32 -41.20 13.48
N GLY A 94 4.84 -41.54 12.27
CA GLY A 94 3.79 -40.80 11.58
C GLY A 94 4.31 -39.51 10.91
N LYS A 95 3.53 -38.96 9.97
CA LYS A 95 3.84 -37.71 9.27
C LYS A 95 3.80 -36.51 10.23
N SER A 96 4.81 -35.66 10.20
CA SER A 96 4.88 -34.51 11.11
C SER A 96 3.90 -33.40 10.76
N THR A 97 3.25 -32.82 11.78
CA THR A 97 2.54 -31.53 11.67
C THR A 97 3.28 -30.45 12.47
N SER A 98 3.09 -29.16 12.13
CA SER A 98 3.87 -28.03 12.65
C SER A 98 3.78 -27.77 14.17
N ASN A 99 2.96 -28.53 14.90
CA ASN A 99 2.71 -28.38 16.34
C ASN A 99 2.98 -29.66 17.16
N GLU A 100 3.67 -30.66 16.61
CA GLU A 100 3.90 -31.92 17.34
C GLU A 100 4.91 -31.77 18.49
N LYS A 101 4.54 -32.32 19.66
CA LYS A 101 5.44 -32.42 20.81
C LYS A 101 6.48 -33.52 20.58
N GLN A 102 7.63 -33.38 21.23
CA GLN A 102 8.69 -34.39 21.21
C GLN A 102 8.15 -35.76 21.63
N SER A 103 8.54 -36.82 20.92
CA SER A 103 8.05 -38.18 21.17
C SER A 103 9.22 -39.15 21.26
N PHE A 104 9.19 -40.04 22.25
CA PHE A 104 10.14 -41.13 22.39
C PHE A 104 9.72 -42.32 21.55
N MET A 105 10.68 -43.13 21.13
CA MET A 105 10.44 -44.37 20.41
C MET A 105 11.27 -45.51 20.98
N SER A 106 10.65 -46.68 21.12
CA SER A 106 11.35 -47.93 21.34
C SER A 106 11.20 -48.83 20.12
N LEU A 107 12.28 -49.53 19.76
CA LEU A 107 12.35 -50.46 18.64
C LEU A 107 12.92 -51.79 19.15
N ILE A 108 12.15 -52.87 19.06
CA ILE A 108 12.68 -54.23 19.12
C ILE A 108 12.91 -54.71 17.70
N GLN A 109 14.10 -55.21 17.42
CA GLN A 109 14.48 -55.75 16.12
C GLN A 109 15.04 -57.16 16.29
N CYS A 110 14.51 -58.11 15.52
CA CYS A 110 15.03 -59.47 15.38
C CYS A 110 15.45 -59.69 13.93
N ASN A 111 16.72 -59.94 13.70
CA ASN A 111 17.32 -60.17 12.39
C ASN A 111 17.80 -61.61 12.31
N VAL A 112 17.32 -62.36 11.32
CA VAL A 112 17.82 -63.70 10.97
C VAL A 112 18.64 -63.55 9.70
N VAL A 113 19.97 -63.53 9.82
CA VAL A 113 20.92 -63.34 8.73
C VAL A 113 21.24 -64.67 8.07
N ARG A 114 21.31 -64.70 6.73
CA ARG A 114 21.72 -65.88 5.96
C ARG A 114 23.06 -65.66 5.29
N TYR A 115 23.16 -64.63 4.47
CA TYR A 115 24.36 -64.30 3.71
C TYR A 115 24.43 -62.79 3.46
N GLU A 116 25.61 -62.31 3.07
CA GLU A 116 25.84 -60.95 2.63
C GLU A 116 26.39 -60.96 1.21
N ILE A 117 25.97 -59.99 0.40
CA ILE A 117 26.47 -59.80 -0.97
C ILE A 117 27.14 -58.44 -1.07
N PHE A 118 28.35 -58.42 -1.60
CA PHE A 118 29.15 -57.22 -1.84
C PHE A 118 29.30 -56.97 -3.35
N LEU A 119 29.30 -55.70 -3.72
CA LEU A 119 29.68 -55.25 -5.05
C LEU A 119 31.19 -54.97 -5.09
N ASP A 120 31.88 -55.58 -6.05
CA ASP A 120 33.31 -55.38 -6.29
C ASP A 120 33.57 -54.06 -7.03
N GLU A 121 34.83 -53.85 -7.45
CA GLU A 121 35.24 -52.66 -8.20
C GLU A 121 34.43 -52.49 -9.48
N ILE A 122 33.99 -51.25 -9.72
CA ILE A 122 33.10 -50.89 -10.82
C ILE A 122 33.93 -50.17 -11.88
N SER A 123 33.88 -50.68 -13.10
CA SER A 123 34.43 -50.04 -14.28
C SER A 123 33.32 -49.60 -15.24
N PRO A 124 33.58 -48.70 -16.20
CA PRO A 124 32.55 -48.24 -17.13
C PRO A 124 31.83 -49.36 -17.91
N ASP A 125 32.52 -50.46 -18.23
CA ASP A 125 31.96 -51.63 -18.89
C ASP A 125 31.10 -52.50 -17.98
N THR A 126 31.12 -52.29 -16.65
CA THR A 126 30.21 -52.97 -15.69
C THR A 126 28.91 -52.20 -15.45
N LEU A 127 28.80 -50.97 -15.97
CA LEU A 127 27.55 -50.21 -15.90
C LEU A 127 26.52 -50.75 -16.90
N SER A 128 25.25 -50.70 -16.52
CA SER A 128 24.17 -51.04 -17.44
C SER A 128 24.09 -50.02 -18.57
N LEU A 129 23.90 -50.51 -19.79
CA LEU A 129 23.83 -49.66 -20.98
C LEU A 129 22.75 -48.55 -20.89
N PRO A 130 21.53 -48.79 -20.34
CA PRO A 130 20.55 -47.73 -20.18
C PRO A 130 21.01 -46.63 -19.21
N PHE A 131 21.65 -47.00 -18.09
CA PHE A 131 22.17 -46.05 -17.12
C PHE A 131 23.28 -45.18 -17.71
N LEU A 132 24.24 -45.81 -18.39
CA LEU A 132 25.33 -45.10 -19.04
C LEU A 132 24.81 -44.11 -20.09
N ARG A 133 23.85 -44.51 -20.94
CA ARG A 133 23.25 -43.62 -21.94
C ARG A 133 22.55 -42.42 -21.33
N ASP A 134 21.75 -42.64 -20.28
CA ASP A 134 21.04 -41.57 -19.59
C ASP A 134 22.04 -40.60 -18.92
N PHE A 135 23.13 -41.11 -18.33
CA PHE A 135 24.20 -40.28 -17.77
C PHE A 135 24.90 -39.44 -18.85
N LEU A 136 25.25 -40.05 -19.99
CA LEU A 136 25.87 -39.37 -21.12
C LEU A 136 24.98 -38.24 -21.67
N SER A 137 23.67 -38.33 -21.53
CA SER A 137 22.72 -37.28 -21.95
C SER A 137 22.58 -36.10 -20.98
N LEU A 138 23.15 -36.18 -19.76
CA LEU A 138 22.95 -35.15 -18.74
C LEU A 138 23.55 -33.79 -19.11
N PRO A 139 23.01 -32.67 -18.62
CA PRO A 139 23.59 -31.36 -18.80
C PRO A 139 24.95 -31.26 -18.06
N LYS A 140 25.87 -30.43 -18.58
CA LYS A 140 27.14 -30.12 -17.90
C LYS A 140 26.98 -29.08 -16.78
N HIS A 141 25.87 -28.35 -16.78
CA HIS A 141 25.56 -27.28 -15.83
C HIS A 141 24.27 -27.57 -15.08
N PHE A 142 24.32 -27.45 -13.75
CA PHE A 142 23.16 -27.70 -12.89
C PHE A 142 21.97 -26.76 -13.21
N ILE A 143 22.25 -25.46 -13.36
CA ILE A 143 21.20 -24.42 -13.47
C ILE A 143 20.34 -24.62 -14.71
N GLU A 144 20.96 -24.91 -15.85
CA GLU A 144 20.28 -25.00 -17.15
C GLU A 144 19.52 -26.32 -17.35
N GLY A 145 19.85 -27.36 -16.58
CA GLY A 145 19.29 -28.70 -16.81
C GLY A 145 18.74 -29.39 -15.57
N LYS A 146 18.23 -28.62 -14.60
CA LYS A 146 17.62 -29.11 -13.35
C LYS A 146 16.60 -30.23 -13.60
N ALA A 147 15.69 -30.03 -14.56
CA ALA A 147 14.63 -31.01 -14.87
C ALA A 147 15.20 -32.35 -15.39
N GLN A 148 16.26 -32.32 -16.20
CA GLN A 148 16.90 -33.53 -16.70
C GLN A 148 17.65 -34.28 -15.59
N LEU A 149 18.37 -33.54 -14.74
CA LEU A 149 19.07 -34.08 -13.58
C LEU A 149 18.09 -34.72 -12.59
N GLN A 150 16.96 -34.08 -12.32
CA GLN A 150 15.93 -34.65 -11.45
C GLN A 150 15.27 -35.89 -12.06
N LYS A 151 14.95 -35.89 -13.36
CA LYS A 151 14.43 -37.10 -14.03
C LYS A 151 15.40 -38.28 -13.88
N PHE A 152 16.70 -38.01 -13.97
CA PHE A 152 17.74 -39.01 -13.72
C PHE A 152 17.71 -39.50 -12.27
N ILE A 153 17.66 -38.60 -11.28
CA ILE A 153 17.57 -38.94 -9.86
C ILE A 153 16.31 -39.74 -9.53
N LEU A 154 15.15 -39.37 -10.07
CA LEU A 154 13.89 -40.09 -9.85
C LEU A 154 13.94 -41.50 -10.45
N ARG A 155 14.66 -41.67 -11.58
CA ARG A 155 14.75 -42.95 -12.30
C ARG A 155 15.76 -43.91 -11.69
N TYR A 156 16.92 -43.41 -11.27
CA TYR A 156 18.05 -44.21 -10.78
C TYR A 156 18.33 -44.04 -9.29
N GLY A 157 17.67 -43.11 -8.61
CA GLY A 157 17.92 -42.81 -7.20
C GLY A 157 19.07 -41.82 -6.99
N THR A 158 19.22 -41.41 -5.74
CA THR A 158 20.35 -40.58 -5.28
C THR A 158 21.57 -41.40 -4.91
N HIS A 159 21.36 -42.68 -4.59
CA HIS A 159 22.37 -43.61 -4.10
C HIS A 159 22.24 -44.95 -4.82
N PHE A 160 23.14 -45.88 -4.54
CA PHE A 160 23.04 -47.27 -4.98
C PHE A 160 23.41 -48.22 -3.84
N ILE A 161 22.90 -49.44 -3.91
CA ILE A 161 23.22 -50.49 -2.92
C ILE A 161 24.58 -51.11 -3.28
N LYS A 162 25.57 -50.91 -2.41
CA LYS A 162 26.94 -51.41 -2.55
C LYS A 162 27.10 -52.78 -1.91
N SER A 163 26.51 -53.00 -0.74
CA SER A 163 26.36 -54.34 -0.17
C SER A 163 25.02 -54.46 0.54
N ALA A 164 24.56 -55.69 0.76
CA ALA A 164 23.38 -55.94 1.58
C ALA A 164 23.47 -57.28 2.28
N THR A 165 22.97 -57.29 3.51
CA THR A 165 22.79 -58.47 4.34
C THR A 165 21.39 -59.02 4.10
N PHE A 166 21.29 -60.30 3.74
CA PHE A 166 20.05 -60.95 3.36
C PHE A 166 19.57 -61.93 4.42
N GLY A 167 18.26 -61.97 4.60
CA GLY A 167 17.64 -62.79 5.62
C GLY A 167 16.19 -62.40 5.87
N GLY A 168 15.77 -62.45 7.13
CA GLY A 168 14.48 -61.94 7.58
C GLY A 168 14.63 -60.98 8.76
N SER A 169 13.81 -59.93 8.80
CA SER A 169 13.80 -58.94 9.87
C SER A 169 12.39 -58.73 10.39
N PHE A 170 12.24 -58.82 11.70
CA PHE A 170 11.05 -58.46 12.43
C PHE A 170 11.36 -57.21 13.26
N LYS A 171 10.58 -56.15 13.10
CA LYS A 171 10.74 -54.89 13.85
C LYS A 171 9.42 -54.49 14.48
N LEU A 172 9.44 -54.25 15.80
CA LEU A 172 8.32 -53.77 16.58
C LEU A 172 8.62 -52.37 17.10
N PHE A 173 7.78 -51.42 16.72
CA PHE A 173 7.90 -50.01 17.08
C PHE A 173 6.86 -49.65 18.13
N LYS A 174 7.28 -48.86 19.12
CA LYS A 174 6.38 -48.19 20.07
C LYS A 174 6.76 -46.73 20.17
N THR A 175 5.82 -45.82 19.92
CA THR A 175 6.02 -44.37 20.08
C THR A 175 5.11 -43.81 21.16
N GLN A 176 5.60 -42.81 21.89
CA GLN A 176 4.86 -42.14 22.97
C GLN A 176 5.26 -40.67 23.06
N GLU A 177 4.27 -39.80 23.25
CA GLU A 177 4.48 -38.37 23.47
C GLU A 177 5.26 -38.14 24.79
N ALA A 178 6.38 -37.42 24.72
CA ALA A 178 7.24 -37.16 25.88
C ALA A 178 6.61 -36.09 26.79
N SER A 179 6.53 -36.39 28.09
CA SER A 179 6.20 -35.36 29.10
C SER A 179 7.44 -34.63 29.59
N GLN A 180 7.30 -33.37 30.05
CA GLN A 180 8.43 -32.51 30.46
C GLN A 180 9.31 -33.09 31.58
N THR A 181 8.85 -34.12 32.30
CA THR A 181 9.52 -34.71 33.46
C THR A 181 9.93 -36.17 33.29
N GLU A 182 9.71 -36.76 32.11
CA GLU A 182 9.96 -38.19 31.87
C GLU A 182 11.34 -38.41 31.23
N SER A 183 12.16 -39.26 31.84
CA SER A 183 13.48 -39.60 31.32
C SER A 183 13.40 -40.69 30.24
N LEU A 184 14.41 -40.74 29.37
CA LEU A 184 14.55 -41.82 28.38
C LEU A 184 14.61 -43.21 29.05
N GLU A 185 15.19 -43.27 30.25
CA GLU A 185 15.32 -44.49 31.06
C GLU A 185 13.95 -44.97 31.56
N ASP A 186 13.12 -44.07 32.09
CA ASP A 186 11.76 -44.39 32.52
C ASP A 186 10.89 -44.92 31.37
N PHE A 187 11.00 -44.28 30.19
CA PHE A 187 10.31 -44.75 28.98
C PHE A 187 10.82 -46.13 28.54
N SER A 188 12.14 -46.38 28.62
CA SER A 188 12.74 -47.68 28.26
C SER A 188 12.20 -48.83 29.12
N ILE A 189 12.06 -48.59 30.43
CA ILE A 189 11.53 -49.57 31.39
C ILE A 189 10.05 -49.84 31.10
N GLN A 190 9.25 -48.78 30.86
CA GLN A 190 7.84 -48.91 30.50
C GLN A 190 7.63 -49.65 29.17
N ALA A 191 8.47 -49.36 28.17
CA ALA A 191 8.43 -50.05 26.89
C ALA A 191 8.75 -51.54 27.05
N GLN A 192 9.79 -51.89 27.79
CA GLN A 192 10.20 -53.28 28.03
C GLN A 192 9.13 -54.08 28.79
N ALA A 193 8.52 -53.49 29.82
CA ALA A 193 7.40 -54.10 30.53
C ALA A 193 6.20 -54.34 29.60
N SER A 194 5.88 -53.37 28.74
CA SER A 194 4.81 -53.47 27.75
C SER A 194 5.08 -54.55 26.69
N TYR A 195 6.33 -54.77 26.28
CA TYR A 195 6.67 -55.85 25.35
C TYR A 195 6.58 -57.22 26.01
N ASN A 196 7.06 -57.36 27.24
CA ASN A 196 6.94 -58.61 27.99
C ASN A 196 5.48 -59.03 28.16
N SER A 197 4.56 -58.07 28.38
CA SER A 197 3.13 -58.37 28.42
C SER A 197 2.53 -58.77 27.07
N LEU A 198 3.13 -58.37 25.94
CA LEU A 198 2.64 -58.73 24.60
C LEU A 198 3.11 -60.12 24.16
N PHE A 199 4.35 -60.50 24.49
CA PHE A 199 4.94 -61.78 24.06
C PHE A 199 4.68 -62.95 25.01
N PHE A 200 4.40 -62.68 26.28
CA PHE A 200 4.08 -63.69 27.28
C PHE A 200 2.65 -63.51 27.78
N ASN A 201 1.70 -64.26 27.20
CA ASN A 201 0.42 -64.52 27.85
C ASN A 201 0.68 -65.43 29.07
N ALA A 202 1.24 -64.88 30.14
CA ALA A 202 1.50 -65.58 31.39
C ALA A 202 0.67 -64.94 32.50
N GLY A 203 -0.39 -65.62 32.91
CA GLY A 203 -0.89 -65.45 34.27
C GLY A 203 0.23 -65.82 35.24
N GLY A 204 0.75 -64.86 35.98
CA GLY A 204 1.81 -65.10 36.96
C GLY A 204 2.55 -63.83 37.35
N HIS A 205 2.29 -63.34 38.57
CA HIS A 205 3.01 -62.25 39.19
C HIS A 205 4.54 -62.49 39.16
N ALA A 206 5.29 -61.61 38.50
CA ALA A 206 6.72 -61.44 38.71
C ALA A 206 6.97 -59.97 39.02
N GLY A 207 7.31 -59.69 40.28
CA GLY A 207 7.48 -58.34 40.80
C GLY A 207 8.70 -57.65 40.19
N PHE A 208 8.44 -56.58 39.44
CA PHE A 208 9.35 -55.47 39.28
C PHE A 208 8.63 -54.23 39.82
N GLY A 209 9.28 -53.51 40.73
CA GLY A 209 8.67 -52.43 41.51
C GLY A 209 8.13 -51.31 40.63
N MET A 210 6.81 -51.30 40.42
CA MET A 210 6.09 -50.13 39.91
C MET A 210 6.05 -49.08 41.00
N SER A 211 6.80 -47.98 40.83
CA SER A 211 6.51 -46.75 41.54
C SER A 211 5.14 -46.24 41.10
N SER A 212 4.23 -46.10 42.07
CA SER A 212 2.89 -45.54 41.91
C SER A 212 2.95 -44.10 41.39
N GLY A 213 2.67 -43.93 40.11
CA GLY A 213 2.53 -42.65 39.43
C GLY A 213 1.33 -42.63 38.50
N SER A 214 0.16 -43.08 38.96
CA SER A 214 -1.09 -42.90 38.23
C SER A 214 -1.51 -41.43 38.30
N SER A 215 -1.00 -40.62 37.37
CA SER A 215 -1.62 -39.33 37.04
C SER A 215 -2.26 -39.45 35.66
N SER A 216 -3.56 -39.20 35.64
CA SER A 216 -4.39 -39.11 34.44
C SER A 216 -3.84 -38.03 33.51
N SER A 217 -3.09 -38.45 32.50
CA SER A 217 -2.76 -37.65 31.33
C SER A 217 -3.08 -38.52 30.12
N SER A 218 -3.90 -37.99 29.20
CA SER A 218 -4.27 -38.62 27.94
C SER A 218 -3.05 -38.70 26.99
N LYS A 219 -2.01 -39.45 27.37
CA LYS A 219 -0.82 -39.65 26.54
C LYS A 219 -1.20 -40.58 25.39
N THR A 220 -1.06 -40.11 24.16
CA THR A 220 -1.25 -40.95 22.98
C THR A 220 0.00 -41.84 22.80
N SER A 221 -0.22 -43.14 22.62
CA SER A 221 0.86 -44.09 22.30
C SER A 221 0.44 -44.94 21.11
N SER A 222 1.40 -45.28 20.24
CA SER A 222 1.14 -46.12 19.07
C SER A 222 2.14 -47.27 19.02
N THR A 223 1.67 -48.44 18.60
CA THR A 223 2.49 -49.65 18.45
C THR A 223 2.23 -50.23 17.07
N HIS A 224 3.27 -50.56 16.32
CA HIS A 224 3.15 -51.21 15.01
C HIS A 224 4.33 -52.13 14.72
N VAL A 225 4.12 -53.09 13.81
CA VAL A 225 5.10 -54.12 13.43
C VAL A 225 5.40 -54.02 11.95
N THR A 226 6.67 -54.21 11.59
CA THR A 226 7.11 -54.41 10.21
C THR A 226 7.92 -55.69 10.09
N ILE A 227 7.73 -56.40 8.98
CA ILE A 227 8.36 -57.69 8.69
C ILE A 227 8.93 -57.65 7.28
N GLU A 228 10.16 -58.12 7.11
CA GLU A 228 10.89 -58.19 5.84
C GLU A 228 11.53 -59.57 5.68
N GLY A 229 11.49 -60.16 4.48
CA GLY A 229 11.95 -61.53 4.24
C GLY A 229 10.96 -62.58 4.73
N GLY A 230 11.10 -63.82 4.26
CA GLY A 230 10.14 -64.89 4.47
C GLY A 230 8.96 -64.88 3.48
N ASP A 231 8.09 -65.88 3.58
CA ASP A 231 6.93 -66.07 2.70
C ASP A 231 5.89 -64.95 2.87
N GLN A 232 5.27 -64.53 1.78
CA GLN A 232 4.26 -63.46 1.74
C GLN A 232 2.90 -63.89 2.32
N GLU A 233 2.57 -65.19 2.34
CA GLU A 233 1.34 -65.70 2.97
C GLU A 233 1.29 -65.40 4.47
N VAL A 234 2.43 -65.04 5.05
CA VAL A 234 2.61 -64.76 6.47
C VAL A 234 2.31 -63.30 6.85
N ALA A 235 1.67 -62.53 5.96
CA ALA A 235 1.03 -61.24 6.28
C ALA A 235 0.04 -61.35 7.46
N SER A 236 -0.44 -62.56 7.74
CA SER A 236 -1.19 -62.92 8.95
C SER A 236 -0.45 -62.56 10.24
N ILE A 237 0.89 -62.52 10.33
CA ILE A 237 1.59 -62.12 11.56
C ILE A 237 1.20 -60.71 12.00
N VAL A 238 1.04 -59.78 11.05
CA VAL A 238 0.63 -58.40 11.38
C VAL A 238 -0.81 -58.39 11.91
N ALA A 239 -1.69 -59.24 11.37
CA ALA A 239 -3.08 -59.37 11.84
C ALA A 239 -3.20 -60.15 13.17
N ASP A 240 -2.36 -61.16 13.37
CA ASP A 240 -2.28 -62.03 14.53
C ASP A 240 -1.40 -61.46 15.65
N PHE A 241 -0.79 -60.28 15.47
CA PHE A 241 0.11 -59.69 16.45
C PHE A 241 -0.54 -59.52 17.83
N TYR A 242 -1.86 -59.30 17.87
CA TYR A 242 -2.65 -59.19 19.10
C TYR A 242 -3.44 -60.48 19.42
N SER A 243 -3.24 -61.56 18.67
CA SER A 243 -3.95 -62.82 18.82
C SER A 243 -3.09 -63.87 19.54
N THR A 244 -3.73 -64.92 20.05
CA THR A 244 -3.04 -66.04 20.71
C THR A 244 -2.25 -66.93 19.73
N GLY A 245 -2.42 -66.75 18.42
CA GLY A 245 -1.77 -67.54 17.37
C GLY A 245 -0.40 -67.02 16.93
N PHE A 246 0.02 -65.83 17.38
CA PHE A 246 1.24 -65.16 16.92
C PHE A 246 2.51 -66.04 16.95
N LYS A 247 2.69 -66.85 18.00
CA LYS A 247 3.89 -67.70 18.15
C LYS A 247 4.03 -68.73 17.04
N ASP A 248 2.94 -69.37 16.66
CA ASP A 248 2.94 -70.40 15.63
C ASP A 248 3.19 -69.77 14.26
N THR A 249 2.49 -68.67 13.96
CA THR A 249 2.67 -67.87 12.74
C THR A 249 4.11 -67.31 12.63
N PHE A 250 4.68 -66.80 13.72
CA PHE A 250 6.08 -66.34 13.77
C PHE A 250 7.09 -67.46 13.52
N THR A 251 6.80 -68.67 14.03
CA THR A 251 7.66 -69.84 13.81
C THR A 251 7.62 -70.30 12.35
N GLU A 252 6.45 -70.24 11.71
CA GLU A 252 6.30 -70.52 10.27
C GLU A 252 7.08 -69.51 9.42
N TRP A 253 7.01 -68.22 9.76
CA TRP A 253 7.83 -67.20 9.12
C TRP A 253 9.32 -67.51 9.22
N LEU A 254 9.84 -67.82 10.41
CA LEU A 254 11.26 -68.17 10.59
C LEU A 254 11.72 -69.32 9.68
N LYS A 255 10.87 -70.33 9.48
CA LYS A 255 11.15 -71.48 8.60
C LYS A 255 11.19 -71.11 7.12
N SER A 256 10.47 -70.06 6.73
CA SER A 256 10.39 -69.60 5.33
C SER A 256 11.56 -68.70 4.89
N ILE A 257 12.29 -68.09 5.83
CA ILE A 257 13.38 -67.15 5.54
C ILE A 257 14.48 -67.72 4.62
N PRO A 258 14.96 -68.98 4.77
CA PRO A 258 15.95 -69.54 3.85
C PRO A 258 15.53 -69.54 2.39
N THR A 259 14.23 -69.69 2.11
CA THR A 259 13.67 -69.76 0.76
C THR A 259 13.37 -68.37 0.18
N PHE A 260 13.01 -67.41 1.04
CA PHE A 260 12.63 -66.05 0.62
C PHE A 260 13.43 -64.96 1.36
N PRO A 261 14.78 -64.97 1.28
CA PRO A 261 15.59 -63.96 1.94
C PRO A 261 15.40 -62.58 1.26
N LYS A 262 15.34 -61.51 2.07
CA LYS A 262 15.32 -60.12 1.60
C LYS A 262 16.45 -59.33 2.22
N PRO A 263 16.89 -58.22 1.62
CA PRO A 263 17.90 -57.36 2.24
C PRO A 263 17.30 -56.70 3.49
N ILE A 264 17.93 -56.94 4.63
CA ILE A 264 17.50 -56.41 5.94
C ILE A 264 18.42 -55.30 6.44
N GLU A 265 19.65 -55.26 5.93
CA GLU A 265 20.60 -54.16 6.08
C GLU A 265 21.27 -53.92 4.73
N MET A 266 21.49 -52.65 4.37
CA MET A 266 22.01 -52.24 3.07
C MET A 266 23.05 -51.14 3.26
N PHE A 267 24.28 -51.41 2.84
CA PHE A 267 25.32 -50.40 2.76
C PHE A 267 25.25 -49.69 1.41
N MET A 268 25.28 -48.36 1.42
CA MET A 268 25.04 -47.53 0.24
C MET A 268 26.30 -46.77 -0.20
N GLY A 269 26.34 -46.42 -1.48
CA GLY A 269 27.25 -45.41 -2.03
C GLY A 269 26.47 -44.33 -2.78
N THR A 270 27.06 -43.15 -2.97
CA THR A 270 26.38 -42.07 -3.71
C THR A 270 26.40 -42.33 -5.21
N MET A 271 25.36 -41.91 -5.93
CA MET A 271 25.34 -42.06 -7.39
C MET A 271 26.49 -41.29 -8.06
N SER A 272 26.92 -40.17 -7.45
CA SER A 272 28.10 -39.42 -7.88
C SER A 272 29.41 -40.18 -7.67
N GLU A 273 29.56 -40.95 -6.58
CA GLU A 273 30.72 -41.84 -6.36
C GLU A 273 30.77 -42.95 -7.40
N LEU A 274 29.63 -43.57 -7.71
CA LEU A 274 29.53 -44.61 -8.74
C LEU A 274 30.06 -44.15 -10.09
N LEU A 275 29.85 -42.87 -10.40
CA LEU A 275 30.23 -42.23 -11.66
C LEU A 275 31.62 -41.60 -11.61
N ASN A 276 32.36 -41.72 -10.49
CA ASN A 276 33.75 -41.31 -10.42
C ASN A 276 34.65 -42.41 -11.00
N LEU A 277 34.54 -42.64 -12.31
CA LEU A 277 35.17 -43.75 -13.02
C LEU A 277 36.28 -43.25 -13.94
N ASN A 278 37.27 -44.11 -14.19
CA ASN A 278 38.21 -43.90 -15.28
C ASN A 278 37.53 -44.18 -16.63
N TYR A 279 36.92 -43.16 -17.22
CA TYR A 279 36.20 -43.27 -18.49
C TYR A 279 37.10 -43.61 -19.68
N ARG A 280 38.42 -43.52 -19.54
CA ARG A 280 39.36 -43.96 -20.60
C ARG A 280 39.25 -45.46 -20.85
N LEU A 281 38.82 -46.25 -19.87
CA LEU A 281 38.59 -47.68 -20.02
C LEU A 281 37.45 -48.03 -21.02
N LEU A 282 36.61 -47.05 -21.40
CA LEU A 282 35.67 -47.23 -22.52
C LEU A 282 36.38 -47.31 -23.89
N PHE A 283 37.67 -46.97 -23.95
CA PHE A 283 38.47 -46.93 -25.16
C PHE A 283 39.67 -47.90 -25.01
N PRO A 284 39.46 -49.22 -25.18
CA PRO A 284 40.45 -50.26 -24.89
C PRO A 284 41.65 -50.35 -25.87
N PHE A 285 41.81 -49.38 -26.78
CA PHE A 285 42.89 -49.32 -27.78
C PHE A 285 43.50 -47.91 -27.77
N ASP A 286 44.75 -47.77 -28.22
CA ASP A 286 45.31 -46.45 -28.52
C ASP A 286 44.36 -45.74 -29.48
N ILE A 287 43.94 -44.53 -29.14
CA ILE A 287 42.88 -43.80 -29.86
C ILE A 287 43.18 -43.62 -31.36
N GLY A 288 44.47 -43.67 -31.74
CA GLY A 288 44.93 -43.69 -33.13
C GLY A 288 44.55 -44.95 -33.93
N ASP A 289 44.30 -46.08 -33.27
CA ASP A 289 43.92 -47.35 -33.91
C ASP A 289 42.40 -47.51 -34.08
N ALA A 290 41.60 -46.55 -33.60
CA ALA A 290 40.16 -46.54 -33.78
C ALA A 290 39.81 -46.24 -35.26
N ALA A 291 39.77 -47.29 -36.07
CA ALA A 291 39.58 -47.24 -37.53
C ALA A 291 38.29 -46.51 -38.00
N SER A 292 37.36 -46.17 -37.10
CA SER A 292 36.17 -45.36 -37.43
C SER A 292 35.51 -44.77 -36.18
N GLY A 293 35.31 -43.45 -36.11
CA GLY A 293 34.52 -42.79 -35.06
C GLY A 293 34.96 -41.37 -34.68
N CYS A 294 34.41 -40.85 -33.58
CA CYS A 294 34.63 -39.46 -33.14
C CYS A 294 36.00 -39.14 -32.55
N PHE A 295 36.83 -40.16 -32.39
CA PHE A 295 38.23 -40.00 -31.97
C PHE A 295 39.22 -40.43 -33.05
N SER A 296 38.74 -40.68 -34.28
CA SER A 296 39.62 -41.02 -35.41
C SER A 296 40.45 -39.83 -35.85
N GLU A 297 41.65 -40.10 -36.39
CA GLU A 297 42.51 -39.05 -36.96
C GLU A 297 41.93 -38.43 -38.24
N ASN A 298 40.99 -39.12 -38.91
CA ASN A 298 40.43 -38.77 -40.22
C ASN A 298 39.06 -38.06 -40.15
N LEU A 299 38.80 -37.28 -39.10
CA LEU A 299 37.55 -36.52 -38.98
C LEU A 299 37.43 -35.43 -40.07
N ARG A 300 36.26 -35.37 -40.70
CA ARG A 300 35.91 -34.31 -41.65
C ARG A 300 35.31 -33.12 -40.91
N THR A 301 35.47 -31.92 -41.46
CA THR A 301 34.89 -30.69 -40.90
C THR A 301 33.82 -30.15 -41.86
N GLU A 302 32.67 -29.78 -41.32
CA GLU A 302 31.61 -29.16 -42.11
C GLU A 302 31.87 -27.68 -42.35
N GLU A 303 31.73 -27.27 -43.61
CA GLU A 303 31.90 -25.89 -44.05
C GLU A 303 30.76 -25.01 -43.48
N GLY A 304 31.10 -23.85 -42.93
CA GLY A 304 30.15 -22.92 -42.30
C GLY A 304 29.92 -23.14 -40.80
N THR A 305 29.74 -24.38 -40.33
CA THR A 305 29.50 -24.67 -38.89
C THR A 305 30.78 -25.02 -38.14
N GLY A 306 31.84 -25.45 -38.84
CA GLY A 306 33.10 -25.90 -38.24
C GLY A 306 33.00 -27.21 -37.45
N ARG A 307 31.86 -27.90 -37.49
CA ARG A 307 31.63 -29.12 -36.70
C ARG A 307 32.38 -30.30 -37.32
N LYS A 308 33.07 -31.08 -36.47
CA LYS A 308 33.75 -32.32 -36.90
C LYS A 308 32.76 -33.49 -36.98
N TYR A 309 32.91 -34.33 -38.00
CA TYR A 309 32.05 -35.50 -38.24
C TYR A 309 32.83 -36.65 -38.90
N TYR A 310 32.27 -37.85 -38.81
CA TYR A 310 32.66 -39.02 -39.61
C TYR A 310 31.45 -39.54 -40.39
N GLU A 311 31.68 -40.32 -41.44
CA GLU A 311 30.62 -40.90 -42.27
C GLU A 311 30.50 -42.39 -42.02
N VAL A 312 29.26 -42.88 -41.94
CA VAL A 312 28.94 -44.30 -41.79
C VAL A 312 28.03 -44.75 -42.91
N ALA A 313 28.39 -45.85 -43.58
CA ALA A 313 27.56 -46.48 -44.60
C ALA A 313 26.27 -47.04 -43.97
N LYS A 314 25.10 -46.58 -44.43
CA LYS A 314 23.78 -47.01 -43.98
C LYS A 314 23.00 -47.58 -45.16
N LEU A 315 22.50 -48.80 -44.99
CA LEU A 315 21.64 -49.44 -45.98
C LEU A 315 20.23 -48.85 -45.88
N VAL A 316 19.74 -48.26 -46.96
CA VAL A 316 18.40 -47.68 -47.05
C VAL A 316 17.59 -48.51 -48.05
N ASN A 317 16.45 -49.04 -47.59
CA ASN A 317 15.51 -49.72 -48.48
C ASN A 317 14.77 -48.68 -49.31
N LYS A 318 15.00 -48.68 -50.62
CA LYS A 318 14.17 -47.97 -51.59
C LYS A 318 13.30 -48.98 -52.35
N THR A 319 12.27 -48.49 -53.03
CA THR A 319 11.30 -49.27 -53.81
C THR A 319 11.91 -50.17 -54.90
N HIS A 320 13.20 -50.02 -55.23
CA HIS A 320 13.93 -50.82 -56.23
C HIS A 320 15.24 -51.44 -55.72
N GLY A 321 15.37 -51.68 -54.41
CA GLY A 321 16.52 -52.39 -53.82
C GLY A 321 17.17 -51.68 -52.63
N VAL A 322 18.21 -52.30 -52.10
CA VAL A 322 19.00 -51.78 -50.98
C VAL A 322 20.12 -50.90 -51.52
N GLU A 323 20.15 -49.62 -51.16
CA GLU A 323 21.22 -48.68 -51.53
C GLU A 323 22.01 -48.25 -50.29
N THR A 324 23.33 -48.16 -50.43
CA THR A 324 24.21 -47.70 -49.35
C THR A 324 24.33 -46.17 -49.40
N VAL A 325 23.85 -45.48 -48.38
CA VAL A 325 23.94 -44.02 -48.21
C VAL A 325 24.88 -43.69 -47.07
N ASN A 326 25.77 -42.71 -47.24
CA ASN A 326 26.65 -42.25 -46.16
C ASN A 326 25.89 -41.31 -45.22
N GLU A 327 25.76 -41.71 -43.96
CA GLU A 327 25.18 -40.91 -42.87
C GLU A 327 26.30 -40.12 -42.17
N LYS A 328 26.19 -38.80 -42.12
CA LYS A 328 27.10 -37.95 -41.33
C LYS A 328 26.79 -38.11 -39.84
N ARG A 329 27.82 -38.39 -39.03
CA ARG A 329 27.73 -38.44 -37.57
C ARG A 329 28.69 -37.42 -36.97
N TYR A 330 28.12 -36.37 -36.37
CA TYR A 330 28.88 -35.30 -35.76
C TYR A 330 29.46 -35.71 -34.40
N CYS A 331 30.58 -35.08 -34.06
CA CYS A 331 31.37 -35.40 -32.88
C CYS A 331 31.39 -34.25 -31.90
N ASP A 332 30.74 -34.45 -30.76
CA ASP A 332 30.72 -33.49 -29.66
C ASP A 332 32.07 -33.43 -28.92
N PHE A 333 32.85 -34.52 -29.01
CA PHE A 333 34.18 -34.64 -28.43
C PHE A 333 35.13 -35.27 -29.46
N THR A 334 36.36 -34.77 -29.49
CA THR A 334 37.37 -35.15 -30.48
C THR A 334 38.67 -35.65 -29.85
N SER A 335 38.67 -35.77 -28.51
CA SER A 335 39.77 -36.30 -27.69
C SER A 335 39.18 -36.95 -26.42
N ALA A 336 39.77 -38.04 -25.93
CA ALA A 336 39.30 -38.69 -24.70
C ALA A 336 39.41 -37.78 -23.46
N GLU A 337 40.42 -36.92 -23.38
CA GLU A 337 40.59 -35.97 -22.27
C GLU A 337 39.39 -35.00 -22.16
N ARG A 338 39.00 -34.34 -23.26
CA ARG A 338 37.80 -33.48 -23.28
C ARG A 338 36.50 -34.24 -23.01
N PHE A 339 36.44 -35.52 -23.34
CA PHE A 339 35.30 -36.37 -23.00
C PHE A 339 35.25 -36.63 -21.49
N GLU A 340 36.38 -36.99 -20.88
CA GLU A 340 36.56 -37.19 -19.45
C GLU A 340 36.19 -35.93 -18.65
N GLU A 341 36.71 -34.76 -19.01
CA GLU A 341 36.35 -33.47 -18.40
C GLU A 341 34.83 -33.19 -18.47
N ALA A 342 34.19 -33.58 -19.58
CA ALA A 342 32.76 -33.40 -19.74
C ALA A 342 31.95 -34.36 -18.87
N MET A 343 32.43 -35.59 -18.67
CA MET A 343 31.81 -36.54 -17.74
C MET A 343 31.94 -36.05 -16.30
N ASP A 344 33.10 -35.52 -15.91
CA ASP A 344 33.30 -34.92 -14.59
C ASP A 344 32.36 -33.75 -14.32
N ARG A 345 32.17 -32.86 -15.31
CA ARG A 345 31.20 -31.75 -15.17
C ARG A 345 29.77 -32.26 -15.00
N LYS A 346 29.36 -33.29 -15.76
CA LYS A 346 28.04 -33.93 -15.60
C LYS A 346 27.90 -34.58 -14.23
N ARG A 347 28.92 -35.28 -13.74
CA ARG A 347 28.98 -35.89 -12.40
C ARG A 347 28.82 -34.83 -11.31
N LEU A 348 29.56 -33.73 -11.38
CA LEU A 348 29.47 -32.62 -10.42
C LEU A 348 28.11 -31.91 -10.48
N ALA A 349 27.51 -31.76 -11.67
CA ALA A 349 26.17 -31.21 -11.82
C ALA A 349 25.11 -32.13 -11.18
N LEU A 350 25.26 -33.45 -11.36
CA LEU A 350 24.42 -34.47 -10.73
C LEU A 350 24.61 -34.50 -9.21
N GLU A 351 25.83 -34.41 -8.71
CA GLU A 351 26.15 -34.36 -7.27
C GLU A 351 25.42 -33.18 -6.61
N ARG A 352 25.49 -31.99 -7.20
CA ARG A 352 24.72 -30.82 -6.73
C ARG A 352 23.21 -31.05 -6.76
N ALA A 353 22.70 -31.67 -7.83
CA ALA A 353 21.28 -31.99 -7.95
C ALA A 353 20.83 -33.02 -6.90
N ILE A 354 21.68 -33.99 -6.56
CA ILE A 354 21.43 -34.97 -5.50
C ILE A 354 21.38 -34.28 -4.14
N VAL A 355 22.34 -33.41 -3.82
CA VAL A 355 22.33 -32.64 -2.55
C VAL A 355 21.02 -31.84 -2.42
N ILE A 356 20.63 -31.12 -3.47
CA ILE A 356 19.38 -30.35 -3.49
C ILE A 356 18.16 -31.26 -3.38
N TYR A 357 18.14 -32.39 -4.09
CA TYR A 357 17.05 -33.37 -3.96
C TYR A 357 16.95 -33.92 -2.55
N MET A 358 18.08 -34.25 -1.93
CA MET A 358 18.14 -34.79 -0.58
C MET A 358 17.70 -33.75 0.47
N GLU A 359 17.86 -32.46 0.23
CA GLU A 359 17.32 -31.40 1.11
C GLU A 359 15.85 -31.08 0.79
N GLU A 360 15.55 -30.68 -0.43
CA GLU A 360 14.26 -30.09 -0.83
C GLU A 360 13.23 -31.13 -1.29
N GLY A 361 13.65 -32.37 -1.57
CA GLY A 361 12.85 -33.41 -2.21
C GLY A 361 12.97 -33.39 -3.73
N PRO A 362 12.13 -34.15 -4.48
CA PRO A 362 11.95 -33.85 -5.89
C PRO A 362 11.68 -32.35 -6.01
N VAL A 363 12.38 -31.65 -6.95
CA VAL A 363 11.99 -30.28 -7.29
C VAL A 363 10.49 -30.36 -7.47
N PRO A 364 9.71 -29.51 -6.75
CA PRO A 364 8.28 -29.59 -6.82
C PRO A 364 7.93 -29.78 -8.29
N THR A 365 7.09 -30.78 -8.57
CA THR A 365 6.19 -30.61 -9.71
C THR A 365 5.74 -29.16 -9.63
N THR A 366 5.65 -28.49 -10.75
CA THR A 366 5.14 -27.13 -10.83
C THR A 366 3.87 -26.87 -9.98
N ASP A 367 3.25 -27.96 -9.54
CA ASP A 367 2.17 -28.11 -8.61
C ASP A 367 2.64 -28.31 -7.16
N PHE A 368 2.31 -27.37 -6.28
CA PHE A 368 2.59 -27.48 -4.85
C PHE A 368 1.62 -26.63 -4.00
N HIS A 369 1.44 -27.08 -2.76
CA HIS A 369 0.59 -26.45 -1.77
C HIS A 369 1.40 -25.59 -0.79
N LEU A 370 0.91 -24.39 -0.47
CA LEU A 370 1.40 -23.53 0.61
C LEU A 370 0.31 -23.30 1.64
N LYS A 371 0.66 -23.48 2.91
CA LYS A 371 -0.25 -23.27 4.04
C LYS A 371 -0.44 -21.79 4.32
N GLY A 372 -1.69 -21.38 4.52
CA GLY A 372 -2.09 -20.04 4.91
C GLY A 372 -1.42 -19.61 6.22
N GLY A 373 -1.17 -18.31 6.33
CA GLY A 373 -0.68 -17.70 7.55
C GLY A 373 -1.76 -17.53 8.63
N LYS A 374 -1.35 -17.08 9.81
CA LYS A 374 -2.28 -16.75 10.90
C LYS A 374 -3.04 -15.45 10.60
N PRO A 375 -4.26 -15.26 11.10
CA PRO A 375 -5.00 -14.01 10.90
C PRO A 375 -4.18 -12.74 11.19
N GLY A 376 -4.23 -11.78 10.26
CA GLY A 376 -3.49 -10.52 10.31
C GLY A 376 -1.98 -10.64 10.11
N CYS A 377 -1.48 -11.74 9.53
CA CYS A 377 -0.05 -11.89 9.26
C CYS A 377 0.45 -10.95 8.15
N THR A 378 -0.39 -10.64 7.15
CA THR A 378 0.01 -9.80 6.01
C THR A 378 0.30 -8.36 6.41
N THR A 379 -0.44 -7.88 7.41
CA THR A 379 -0.43 -6.54 7.97
C THR A 379 0.43 -6.41 9.24
N GLN A 380 1.12 -7.48 9.67
CA GLN A 380 1.90 -7.48 10.92
C GLN A 380 2.98 -6.38 10.94
N ALA A 381 3.54 -6.02 9.78
CA ALA A 381 4.56 -4.96 9.68
C ALA A 381 4.01 -3.56 10.03
N LEU A 382 2.70 -3.34 9.88
CA LEU A 382 2.03 -2.10 10.32
C LEU A 382 2.13 -1.92 11.84
N LYS A 383 2.18 -3.02 12.63
CA LYS A 383 2.35 -2.97 14.10
C LYS A 383 3.64 -2.29 14.54
N LEU A 384 4.71 -2.43 13.77
CA LEU A 384 6.07 -2.02 14.16
C LEU A 384 6.51 -0.72 13.51
N ARG A 385 6.11 -0.48 12.26
CA ARG A 385 6.55 0.70 11.50
C ARG A 385 5.63 1.90 11.68
N GLY A 386 4.42 1.69 12.21
CA GLY A 386 3.42 2.74 12.39
C GLY A 386 2.82 3.20 11.05
N GLY A 387 1.63 3.78 11.14
CA GLY A 387 0.90 4.37 10.03
C GLY A 387 -0.01 5.49 10.54
N ALA A 388 -0.59 6.29 9.64
CA ALA A 388 -1.46 7.39 10.03
C ALA A 388 -2.89 6.90 10.30
N ALA A 389 -3.48 7.34 11.43
CA ALA A 389 -4.88 7.10 11.75
C ALA A 389 -5.81 7.54 10.60
N GLY A 390 -6.82 6.73 10.28
CA GLY A 390 -7.72 6.96 9.17
C GLY A 390 -7.18 6.53 7.80
N THR A 391 -5.91 6.10 7.73
CA THR A 391 -5.27 5.58 6.52
C THR A 391 -4.91 4.10 6.66
N THR A 392 -4.18 3.73 7.73
CA THR A 392 -3.74 2.35 7.97
C THR A 392 -4.63 1.57 8.92
N TYR A 393 -5.33 2.26 9.82
CA TYR A 393 -6.23 1.68 10.81
C TYR A 393 -7.35 2.70 11.12
N PRO A 394 -8.53 2.26 11.58
CA PRO A 394 -9.69 3.13 11.75
C PRO A 394 -9.48 4.20 12.84
N THR A 395 -10.02 5.39 12.64
CA THR A 395 -10.15 6.38 13.73
C THR A 395 -11.20 5.91 14.75
N TRP A 396 -11.23 6.51 15.94
CA TRP A 396 -12.29 6.20 16.91
C TRP A 396 -13.68 6.52 16.36
N LEU A 397 -13.81 7.63 15.62
CA LEU A 397 -15.06 8.02 14.95
C LEU A 397 -15.50 7.01 13.89
N GLU A 398 -14.56 6.39 13.20
CA GLU A 398 -14.83 5.31 12.24
C GLU A 398 -15.32 4.06 12.98
N LEU A 399 -14.64 3.60 14.03
CA LEU A 399 -15.05 2.40 14.78
C LEU A 399 -16.48 2.45 15.34
N ILE A 400 -17.01 3.65 15.60
CA ILE A 400 -18.36 3.86 16.16
C ILE A 400 -19.41 4.27 15.11
N ASN A 401 -19.07 4.28 13.82
CA ASN A 401 -19.98 4.78 12.77
C ASN A 401 -21.07 3.77 12.36
N GLY A 402 -20.99 2.52 12.82
CA GLY A 402 -21.92 1.45 12.48
C GLY A 402 -21.46 0.52 11.35
N ASP A 403 -20.31 0.80 10.73
CA ASP A 403 -19.67 -0.11 9.77
C ASP A 403 -19.00 -1.30 10.48
N THR A 404 -18.58 -2.26 9.67
CA THR A 404 -17.90 -3.47 10.14
C THR A 404 -16.39 -3.30 10.01
N TYR A 405 -15.69 -3.53 11.12
CA TYR A 405 -14.23 -3.48 11.19
C TYR A 405 -13.67 -4.83 11.61
N ARG A 406 -12.42 -5.08 11.26
CA ARG A 406 -11.71 -6.30 11.62
C ARG A 406 -10.91 -6.06 12.89
N ILE A 407 -11.00 -6.96 13.85
CA ILE A 407 -10.14 -6.98 15.04
C ILE A 407 -9.28 -8.24 15.01
N ILE A 408 -7.96 -8.07 15.16
CA ILE A 408 -7.00 -9.18 15.23
C ILE A 408 -6.45 -9.28 16.65
N PHE A 409 -6.78 -10.36 17.34
CA PHE A 409 -6.28 -10.67 18.67
C PHE A 409 -4.84 -11.20 18.61
N ASP A 410 -4.00 -10.72 19.54
CA ASP A 410 -2.62 -11.14 19.74
C ASP A 410 -2.40 -11.39 21.23
N LEU A 411 -3.13 -12.37 21.75
CA LEU A 411 -3.11 -12.69 23.17
C LEU A 411 -1.90 -13.59 23.48
N PRO A 412 -1.39 -13.63 24.72
CA PRO A 412 -0.40 -14.61 25.14
C PRO A 412 -0.93 -16.05 25.23
N GLU A 413 -2.24 -16.24 25.45
CA GLU A 413 -2.94 -17.53 25.50
C GLU A 413 -4.43 -17.33 25.16
N SER A 414 -5.13 -18.41 24.80
CA SER A 414 -6.58 -18.36 24.53
C SER A 414 -7.35 -18.14 25.83
N ILE A 415 -8.35 -17.25 25.81
CA ILE A 415 -9.21 -16.98 26.96
C ILE A 415 -10.35 -17.99 27.01
N ASN A 416 -11.04 -18.20 25.88
CA ASN A 416 -12.13 -19.16 25.72
C ASN A 416 -12.20 -19.61 24.24
N TYR A 417 -13.30 -20.27 23.85
CA TYR A 417 -13.50 -20.75 22.48
C TYR A 417 -13.56 -19.63 21.44
N ASP A 418 -14.19 -18.50 21.79
CA ASP A 418 -14.41 -17.35 20.91
C ASP A 418 -13.20 -16.39 20.87
N LEU A 419 -12.44 -16.32 21.97
CA LEU A 419 -11.25 -15.47 22.16
C LEU A 419 -9.99 -16.31 22.21
N GLN A 420 -9.58 -16.82 21.06
CA GLN A 420 -8.34 -17.58 20.93
C GLN A 420 -7.12 -16.68 20.75
N LYS A 421 -5.94 -17.24 21.06
CA LYS A 421 -4.66 -16.54 21.09
C LYS A 421 -4.36 -15.67 19.86
N ASN A 422 -4.67 -16.16 18.66
CA ASN A 422 -4.37 -15.50 17.38
C ASN A 422 -5.59 -15.58 16.45
N THR A 423 -6.75 -15.11 16.93
CA THR A 423 -7.98 -15.13 16.16
C THR A 423 -8.32 -13.75 15.61
N GLU A 424 -9.15 -13.74 14.60
CA GLU A 424 -9.84 -12.53 14.14
C GLU A 424 -11.31 -12.54 14.57
N ALA A 425 -11.91 -11.35 14.63
CA ALA A 425 -13.34 -11.16 14.70
C ALA A 425 -13.75 -9.91 13.91
N PHE A 426 -15.03 -9.83 13.56
CA PHE A 426 -15.64 -8.63 13.00
C PHE A 426 -16.37 -7.88 14.11
N LEU A 427 -16.20 -6.56 14.10
CA LEU A 427 -16.61 -5.63 15.13
C LEU A 427 -17.57 -4.59 14.54
N VAL A 428 -18.76 -4.47 15.14
CA VAL A 428 -19.79 -3.50 14.76
C VAL A 428 -20.35 -2.79 15.99
N PHE A 429 -20.35 -1.45 15.98
CA PHE A 429 -21.01 -0.65 17.03
C PHE A 429 -22.42 -0.25 16.60
N ALA A 430 -23.43 -0.69 17.35
CA ALA A 430 -24.81 -0.31 17.06
C ALA A 430 -25.64 -0.26 18.35
N ARG A 431 -26.56 0.71 18.45
CA ARG A 431 -27.48 0.88 19.59
C ARG A 431 -26.75 0.98 20.95
N ASN A 432 -25.59 1.65 20.97
CA ASN A 432 -24.71 1.76 22.14
C ASN A 432 -24.17 0.42 22.65
N ARG A 433 -24.00 -0.57 21.75
CA ARG A 433 -23.46 -1.89 22.06
C ARG A 433 -22.44 -2.34 21.03
N TRP A 434 -21.51 -3.16 21.47
CA TRP A 434 -20.49 -3.79 20.63
C TRP A 434 -20.93 -5.20 20.25
N ASN A 435 -21.01 -5.46 18.96
CA ASN A 435 -21.34 -6.78 18.41
C ASN A 435 -20.06 -7.35 17.82
N CYS A 436 -19.63 -8.49 18.34
CA CYS A 436 -18.47 -9.22 17.86
C CYS A 436 -18.88 -10.59 17.36
N HIS A 437 -18.37 -10.99 16.21
CA HIS A 437 -18.60 -12.32 15.67
C HIS A 437 -17.40 -12.80 14.85
N ALA A 438 -17.25 -14.12 14.74
CA ALA A 438 -16.23 -14.70 13.89
C ALA A 438 -16.56 -14.48 12.39
N PRO A 439 -15.55 -14.44 11.50
CA PRO A 439 -15.79 -14.38 10.06
C PRO A 439 -16.68 -15.54 9.59
N GLY A 440 -17.69 -15.23 8.79
CA GLY A 440 -18.65 -16.21 8.28
C GLY A 440 -19.71 -16.69 9.29
N ALA A 441 -19.66 -16.25 10.55
CA ALA A 441 -20.72 -16.50 11.53
C ALA A 441 -21.84 -15.45 11.43
N ASP A 442 -23.07 -15.87 11.69
CA ASP A 442 -24.22 -14.97 11.81
C ASP A 442 -24.05 -14.02 13.01
N VAL A 443 -24.49 -12.78 12.85
CA VAL A 443 -24.50 -11.80 13.95
C VAL A 443 -25.67 -12.09 14.86
N HIS A 444 -25.39 -12.56 16.07
CA HIS A 444 -26.42 -12.81 17.07
C HIS A 444 -26.54 -11.65 18.07
N LEU A 445 -27.77 -11.19 18.33
CA LEU A 445 -28.05 -10.09 19.27
C LEU A 445 -27.65 -10.39 20.72
N TYR A 446 -27.49 -11.67 21.08
CA TYR A 446 -27.01 -12.07 22.41
C TYR A 446 -25.49 -11.92 22.56
N ASP A 447 -24.73 -11.83 21.46
CA ASP A 447 -23.28 -11.58 21.45
C ASP A 447 -22.96 -10.07 21.47
N SER A 448 -23.87 -9.28 22.05
CA SER A 448 -23.85 -7.82 22.07
C SER A 448 -23.56 -7.30 23.47
N TYR A 449 -22.39 -6.69 23.66
CA TYR A 449 -21.84 -6.37 24.98
C TYR A 449 -21.76 -4.87 25.26
N VAL A 450 -21.90 -4.53 26.55
CA VAL A 450 -21.84 -3.15 27.09
C VAL A 450 -21.10 -3.05 28.43
N ASN A 451 -20.44 -4.11 28.87
CA ASN A 451 -19.72 -4.14 30.14
C ASN A 451 -18.52 -3.17 30.15
N GLY A 452 -18.08 -2.77 31.35
CA GLY A 452 -16.92 -1.89 31.54
C GLY A 452 -17.08 -0.45 31.04
N GLY A 453 -18.31 0.00 30.77
CA GLY A 453 -18.60 1.33 30.22
C GLY A 453 -18.34 1.45 28.72
N SER A 454 -18.23 0.33 28.00
CA SER A 454 -17.98 0.28 26.56
C SER A 454 -19.12 0.83 25.69
N GLY A 455 -20.34 0.92 26.22
CA GLY A 455 -21.47 1.56 25.53
C GLY A 455 -21.41 3.09 25.46
N ASP A 456 -20.59 3.73 26.30
CA ASP A 456 -20.36 5.18 26.27
C ASP A 456 -19.13 5.48 25.41
N THR A 457 -19.37 6.11 24.25
CA THR A 457 -18.34 6.38 23.25
C THR A 457 -17.27 7.35 23.72
N ASN A 458 -17.49 8.12 24.80
CA ASN A 458 -16.47 8.98 25.38
C ASN A 458 -15.34 8.20 26.07
N ASN A 459 -15.63 6.97 26.50
CA ASN A 459 -14.64 6.15 27.21
C ASN A 459 -13.60 5.51 26.28
N LYS A 460 -13.83 5.53 24.95
CA LYS A 460 -12.99 4.85 23.96
C LYS A 460 -12.79 3.34 24.24
N LYS A 461 -13.81 2.69 24.81
CA LYS A 461 -13.79 1.28 25.19
C LYS A 461 -14.62 0.42 24.26
N VAL A 462 -14.08 -0.74 23.92
CA VAL A 462 -14.73 -1.80 23.14
C VAL A 462 -14.91 -3.02 24.02
N SER A 463 -16.06 -3.69 23.92
CA SER A 463 -16.26 -5.01 24.51
C SER A 463 -16.53 -6.04 23.43
N CYS A 464 -15.57 -6.93 23.21
CA CYS A 464 -15.66 -7.96 22.19
C CYS A 464 -15.75 -9.34 22.86
N PHE A 465 -16.84 -10.08 22.62
CA PHE A 465 -17.16 -11.32 23.33
C PHE A 465 -17.08 -11.18 24.86
N GLY A 466 -17.44 -10.00 25.41
CA GLY A 466 -17.35 -9.69 26.83
C GLY A 466 -15.96 -9.27 27.34
N PHE A 467 -14.92 -9.33 26.50
CA PHE A 467 -13.58 -8.86 26.84
C PHE A 467 -13.45 -7.36 26.55
N VAL A 468 -13.29 -6.57 27.61
CA VAL A 468 -13.21 -5.11 27.57
C VAL A 468 -11.78 -4.67 27.30
N MET A 469 -11.64 -3.70 26.41
CA MET A 469 -10.37 -3.12 26.01
C MET A 469 -10.53 -1.65 25.61
N THR A 470 -9.49 -0.86 25.80
CA THR A 470 -9.44 0.57 25.46
C THR A 470 -8.70 0.76 24.14
N TYR A 471 -9.33 1.48 23.20
CA TYR A 471 -8.76 1.75 21.89
C TYR A 471 -7.72 2.89 21.94
N VAL A 472 -6.53 2.63 21.39
CA VAL A 472 -5.42 3.57 21.32
C VAL A 472 -5.27 4.05 19.87
N GLU A 473 -5.89 5.19 19.57
CA GLU A 473 -5.99 5.76 18.23
C GLU A 473 -4.63 6.19 17.62
N SER A 474 -3.59 6.41 18.41
CA SER A 474 -2.25 6.72 17.90
C SER A 474 -1.52 5.51 17.30
N THR A 475 -1.99 4.29 17.60
CA THR A 475 -1.34 3.03 17.19
C THR A 475 -2.30 2.07 16.49
N GLY A 476 -3.61 2.33 16.59
CA GLY A 476 -4.65 1.41 16.12
C GLY A 476 -4.79 0.15 16.97
N THR A 477 -4.19 0.12 18.16
CA THR A 477 -4.17 -1.05 19.05
C THR A 477 -5.23 -0.96 20.14
N PHE A 478 -5.50 -2.09 20.76
CA PHE A 478 -6.35 -2.20 21.94
C PHE A 478 -5.52 -2.59 23.15
N SER A 479 -5.56 -1.76 24.19
CA SER A 479 -4.87 -1.98 25.45
C SER A 479 -5.86 -2.30 26.56
N VAL A 480 -5.49 -3.16 27.50
CA VAL A 480 -6.35 -3.48 28.66
C VAL A 480 -5.91 -2.62 29.85
N THR A 481 -6.76 -1.72 30.33
CA THR A 481 -6.49 -1.00 31.59
C THR A 481 -6.83 -1.87 32.81
N PRO A 482 -6.39 -1.54 34.04
CA PRO A 482 -6.81 -2.26 35.24
C PRO A 482 -8.34 -2.30 35.44
N GLN A 483 -9.05 -1.26 34.99
CA GLN A 483 -10.51 -1.19 35.03
C GLN A 483 -11.14 -2.14 34.01
N ASP A 484 -10.55 -2.23 32.81
CA ASP A 484 -11.01 -3.14 31.75
C ASP A 484 -10.78 -4.60 32.14
N GLN A 485 -9.65 -4.89 32.80
CA GLN A 485 -9.38 -6.22 33.35
C GLN A 485 -10.47 -6.65 34.32
N GLU A 486 -10.89 -5.77 35.23
CA GLU A 486 -11.91 -6.10 36.22
C GLU A 486 -13.30 -6.25 35.58
N ALA A 487 -13.65 -5.36 34.66
CA ALA A 487 -14.89 -5.46 33.89
C ALA A 487 -14.96 -6.74 33.04
N SER A 488 -13.83 -7.17 32.48
CA SER A 488 -13.72 -8.41 31.71
C SER A 488 -13.86 -9.64 32.62
N LYS A 489 -13.28 -9.62 33.83
CA LYS A 489 -13.45 -10.72 34.80
C LYS A 489 -14.90 -10.88 35.23
N GLN A 490 -15.63 -9.78 35.43
CA GLN A 490 -17.04 -9.85 35.84
C GLN A 490 -17.91 -10.56 34.80
N GLU A 491 -17.64 -10.31 33.52
CA GLU A 491 -18.39 -10.91 32.40
C GLU A 491 -17.92 -12.35 32.09
N LEU A 492 -16.61 -12.55 31.93
CA LEU A 492 -16.02 -13.82 31.49
C LEU A 492 -15.78 -14.82 32.63
N LYS A 493 -15.92 -14.38 33.89
CA LYS A 493 -15.66 -15.10 35.15
C LYS A 493 -14.20 -15.53 35.35
N ASN A 494 -13.64 -16.31 34.44
CA ASN A 494 -12.29 -16.86 34.54
C ASN A 494 -11.41 -16.33 33.39
N LEU A 495 -10.49 -15.42 33.73
CA LEU A 495 -9.41 -15.04 32.82
C LEU A 495 -8.15 -15.85 33.17
N PRO A 496 -7.44 -16.41 32.16
CA PRO A 496 -6.25 -17.23 32.42
C PRO A 496 -5.12 -16.49 33.14
N ARG A 497 -5.05 -15.17 32.95
CA ARG A 497 -4.05 -14.29 33.56
C ARG A 497 -4.54 -12.85 33.68
N ASN A 498 -3.70 -12.03 34.29
CA ASN A 498 -3.84 -10.59 34.23
C ASN A 498 -3.31 -10.04 32.88
N TYR A 499 -4.18 -9.34 32.16
CA TYR A 499 -3.89 -8.66 30.90
C TYR A 499 -3.71 -7.15 31.07
N ALA A 500 -3.89 -6.60 32.27
CA ALA A 500 -3.73 -5.17 32.52
C ALA A 500 -2.37 -4.64 32.04
N ASN A 501 -2.40 -3.48 31.38
CA ASN A 501 -1.30 -2.78 30.73
C ASN A 501 -0.67 -3.52 29.55
N LYS A 502 -1.40 -4.44 28.89
CA LYS A 502 -0.95 -5.10 27.66
C LYS A 502 -1.79 -4.68 26.48
N ASP A 503 -1.14 -4.54 25.33
CA ASP A 503 -1.81 -4.54 24.04
C ASP A 503 -2.24 -5.98 23.70
N VAL A 504 -3.51 -6.16 23.38
CA VAL A 504 -4.15 -7.47 23.24
C VAL A 504 -4.76 -7.71 21.87
N ALA A 505 -5.00 -6.63 21.12
CA ALA A 505 -5.55 -6.70 19.78
C ALA A 505 -5.22 -5.43 18.99
N ARG A 506 -5.58 -5.41 17.70
CA ARG A 506 -5.57 -4.20 16.87
C ARG A 506 -6.76 -4.17 15.93
N ALA A 507 -7.16 -2.97 15.53
CA ALA A 507 -8.21 -2.76 14.54
C ALA A 507 -7.63 -2.62 13.13
N GLU A 508 -8.31 -3.20 12.15
CA GLU A 508 -8.01 -3.11 10.73
C GLU A 508 -9.29 -2.85 9.94
N TYR A 509 -9.16 -2.25 8.76
CA TYR A 509 -10.25 -2.25 7.79
C TYR A 509 -10.43 -3.68 7.25
N ILE A 510 -11.67 -4.05 6.86
CA ILE A 510 -11.93 -5.35 6.21
C ILE A 510 -11.05 -5.51 4.96
N SER A 511 -10.88 -4.41 4.22
CA SER A 511 -9.92 -4.29 3.14
C SER A 511 -9.13 -2.98 3.31
N PRO A 512 -7.87 -3.04 3.78
CA PRO A 512 -7.00 -1.87 3.81
C PRO A 512 -6.82 -1.23 2.42
N LEU A 513 -6.78 -2.06 1.37
CA LEU A 513 -6.67 -1.65 -0.02
C LEU A 513 -7.89 -0.85 -0.50
N GLU A 514 -9.12 -1.38 -0.37
CA GLU A 514 -10.33 -0.68 -0.79
C GLU A 514 -10.55 0.62 0.03
N HIS A 515 -10.26 0.59 1.33
CA HIS A 515 -10.37 1.77 2.19
C HIS A 515 -9.40 2.88 1.75
N SER A 516 -8.14 2.53 1.44
CA SER A 516 -7.16 3.51 0.97
C SER A 516 -7.56 4.13 -0.38
N GLN A 517 -8.22 3.38 -1.26
CA GLN A 517 -8.76 3.96 -2.51
C GLN A 517 -9.84 5.00 -2.22
N ALA A 518 -10.79 4.67 -1.34
CA ALA A 518 -11.91 5.55 -1.01
C ALA A 518 -11.48 6.89 -0.38
N LYS A 519 -10.36 6.91 0.35
CA LYS A 519 -9.86 8.10 1.04
C LYS A 519 -8.88 8.95 0.22
N GLY A 520 -8.47 8.53 -0.96
CA GLY A 520 -7.57 9.29 -1.85
C GLY A 520 -6.21 9.65 -1.23
N GLY A 521 -5.82 8.99 -0.14
CA GLY A 521 -4.60 9.20 0.63
C GLY A 521 -3.41 8.37 0.13
N ALA A 522 -2.20 8.74 0.56
CA ALA A 522 -0.93 8.24 0.05
C ALA A 522 -0.82 6.70 0.11
N MET A 523 -1.00 6.02 -1.04
CA MET A 523 -0.83 4.56 -1.17
C MET A 523 0.49 4.05 -0.57
N ALA A 524 1.53 4.90 -0.54
CA ALA A 524 2.83 4.62 0.07
C ALA A 524 2.80 4.25 1.58
N SER A 525 1.72 4.56 2.32
CA SER A 525 1.58 4.14 3.73
C SER A 525 1.03 2.72 3.91
N ILE A 526 0.53 2.08 2.86
CA ILE A 526 0.11 0.68 2.93
C ILE A 526 1.36 -0.21 2.86
N VAL A 527 1.54 -1.01 3.91
CA VAL A 527 2.61 -1.97 4.03
C VAL A 527 2.01 -3.35 4.24
N GLU A 528 2.04 -4.17 3.19
CA GLU A 528 1.66 -5.58 3.26
C GLU A 528 2.82 -6.46 2.82
N ALA A 529 2.94 -7.60 3.47
CA ALA A 529 3.88 -8.64 3.07
C ALA A 529 3.20 -10.01 3.10
N PRO A 530 3.64 -10.96 2.26
CA PRO A 530 3.19 -12.34 2.38
C PRO A 530 3.46 -12.91 3.77
N CYS A 531 2.54 -13.75 4.24
CA CYS A 531 2.61 -14.38 5.55
C CYS A 531 3.64 -15.52 5.59
N THR A 532 3.61 -16.33 4.55
CA THR A 532 4.60 -17.38 4.30
C THR A 532 5.21 -17.14 2.94
N VAL A 533 6.50 -17.43 2.78
CA VAL A 533 7.20 -17.40 1.48
C VAL A 533 8.11 -18.60 1.43
N LYS A 534 8.02 -19.40 0.37
CA LYS A 534 8.82 -20.62 0.21
C LYS A 534 9.92 -20.42 -0.82
N TRP A 535 11.11 -20.06 -0.37
CA TRP A 535 12.28 -19.98 -1.23
C TRP A 535 12.81 -21.39 -1.56
N SER A 536 13.26 -21.58 -2.80
CA SER A 536 13.90 -22.82 -3.26
C SER A 536 15.02 -22.48 -4.24
N ASN A 537 16.06 -23.30 -4.28
CA ASN A 537 17.13 -23.16 -5.27
C ASN A 537 16.63 -23.43 -6.71
N SER A 538 15.48 -24.05 -6.86
CA SER A 538 14.82 -24.24 -8.15
C SER A 538 14.20 -22.94 -8.70
N TYR A 539 13.77 -22.02 -7.84
CA TYR A 539 13.03 -20.80 -8.20
C TYR A 539 13.94 -19.63 -8.57
N GLN A 540 14.68 -19.80 -9.66
CA GLN A 540 15.58 -18.78 -10.21
C GLN A 540 14.97 -18.12 -11.44
N ILE A 541 15.18 -16.82 -11.58
CA ILE A 541 14.75 -16.02 -12.73
C ILE A 541 15.83 -14.99 -13.05
N LYS A 542 15.97 -14.60 -14.32
CA LYS A 542 16.98 -13.65 -14.77
C LYS A 542 16.38 -12.55 -15.65
N PRO A 543 15.75 -11.53 -15.05
CA PRO A 543 15.10 -10.44 -15.79
C PRO A 543 16.04 -9.54 -16.61
N ALA A 544 17.35 -9.57 -16.32
CA ALA A 544 18.36 -8.80 -17.03
C ALA A 544 18.83 -9.42 -18.36
N GLU A 545 18.33 -10.60 -18.72
CA GLU A 545 18.58 -11.19 -20.05
C GLU A 545 17.72 -10.49 -21.11
N GLU A 546 18.20 -10.46 -22.36
CA GLU A 546 17.52 -9.78 -23.48
C GLU A 546 16.06 -10.27 -23.63
N GLY A 547 15.13 -9.32 -23.74
CA GLY A 547 13.68 -9.57 -23.79
C GLY A 547 13.02 -9.88 -22.46
N GLY A 548 13.75 -9.86 -21.33
CA GLY A 548 13.21 -10.10 -20.00
C GLY A 548 12.74 -11.55 -19.77
N ARG A 549 12.15 -11.82 -18.60
CA ARG A 549 11.64 -13.15 -18.22
C ARG A 549 10.25 -13.05 -17.60
N CYS A 550 9.40 -14.01 -17.92
CA CYS A 550 8.04 -14.11 -17.38
C CYS A 550 7.91 -15.36 -16.52
N LEU A 551 7.30 -15.22 -15.35
CA LEU A 551 6.80 -16.34 -14.57
C LEU A 551 5.34 -16.57 -14.94
N TYR A 552 5.05 -17.73 -15.54
CA TYR A 552 3.70 -18.19 -15.87
C TYR A 552 3.30 -19.29 -14.89
N PHE A 553 2.09 -19.26 -14.35
CA PHE A 553 1.62 -20.25 -13.37
C PHE A 553 0.09 -20.27 -13.30
N PHE A 554 -0.48 -21.39 -12.83
CA PHE A 554 -1.87 -21.49 -12.42
C PHE A 554 -1.94 -21.43 -10.89
N ALA A 555 -2.96 -20.77 -10.35
CA ALA A 555 -3.16 -20.73 -8.90
C ALA A 555 -4.62 -20.73 -8.50
N ALA A 556 -4.91 -21.30 -7.33
CA ALA A 556 -6.21 -21.29 -6.66
C ALA A 556 -6.02 -20.94 -5.18
N SER A 557 -6.81 -20.00 -4.67
CA SER A 557 -6.87 -19.64 -3.24
C SER A 557 -8.18 -18.93 -2.92
N ALA A 558 -8.69 -19.16 -1.71
CA ALA A 558 -9.80 -18.39 -1.14
C ALA A 558 -9.39 -16.96 -0.73
N GLY A 559 -8.08 -16.70 -0.59
CA GLY A 559 -7.54 -15.41 -0.18
C GLY A 559 -6.42 -14.93 -1.10
N ASP A 560 -5.52 -14.14 -0.54
CA ASP A 560 -4.48 -13.47 -1.32
C ASP A 560 -3.37 -14.43 -1.76
N ILE A 561 -3.03 -14.31 -3.05
CA ILE A 561 -1.90 -14.99 -3.69
C ILE A 561 -0.76 -13.98 -3.79
N PHE A 562 0.39 -14.28 -3.19
CA PHE A 562 1.57 -13.43 -3.33
C PHE A 562 2.60 -14.08 -4.26
N VAL A 563 3.12 -13.32 -5.21
CA VAL A 563 4.28 -13.69 -6.01
C VAL A 563 5.40 -12.72 -5.70
N VAL A 564 6.54 -13.25 -5.26
CA VAL A 564 7.66 -12.47 -4.74
C VAL A 564 8.85 -12.62 -5.67
N PHE A 565 9.46 -11.51 -6.08
CA PHE A 565 10.71 -11.43 -6.82
C PHE A 565 11.76 -10.77 -5.95
N SER A 566 12.96 -11.35 -5.88
CA SER A 566 13.99 -10.86 -4.97
C SER A 566 15.41 -10.99 -5.53
N ALA A 567 16.24 -10.01 -5.21
CA ALA A 567 17.70 -10.13 -5.34
C ALA A 567 18.29 -10.87 -4.14
N ILE A 568 17.86 -10.53 -2.92
CA ILE A 568 18.28 -11.16 -1.66
C ILE A 568 17.04 -11.62 -0.88
N PRO A 569 16.71 -12.94 -0.91
CA PRO A 569 15.52 -13.49 -0.26
C PRO A 569 15.34 -13.15 1.22
N ARG A 570 16.40 -12.83 1.97
CA ARG A 570 16.29 -12.43 3.39
C ARG A 570 16.02 -10.93 3.58
N ASP A 571 16.38 -10.10 2.61
CA ASP A 571 16.27 -8.65 2.67
C ASP A 571 15.05 -8.17 1.88
N LYS A 572 13.97 -7.88 2.61
CA LYS A 572 12.69 -7.42 2.05
C LYS A 572 12.79 -6.10 1.27
N THR A 573 13.84 -5.31 1.47
CA THR A 573 14.05 -4.06 0.69
C THR A 573 14.41 -4.34 -0.76
N THR A 574 14.91 -5.55 -1.04
CA THR A 574 15.28 -6.02 -2.38
C THR A 574 14.14 -6.73 -3.11
N TRP A 575 12.91 -6.62 -2.59
CA TRP A 575 11.75 -7.34 -3.10
C TRP A 575 10.85 -6.46 -3.95
N TYR A 576 10.38 -7.06 -5.04
CA TYR A 576 9.07 -6.74 -5.61
C TYR A 576 8.11 -7.87 -5.25
N HIS A 577 6.88 -7.56 -4.86
CA HIS A 577 5.87 -8.62 -4.74
C HIS A 577 4.52 -8.16 -5.24
N VAL A 578 3.83 -9.06 -5.93
CA VAL A 578 2.48 -8.86 -6.45
C VAL A 578 1.52 -9.64 -5.56
N GLN A 579 0.54 -8.96 -4.99
CA GLN A 579 -0.62 -9.54 -4.32
C GLN A 579 -1.75 -9.61 -5.32
N ILE A 580 -2.28 -10.80 -5.56
CA ILE A 580 -3.42 -11.05 -6.43
C ILE A 580 -4.55 -11.50 -5.51
N SER A 581 -5.60 -10.70 -5.39
CA SER A 581 -6.75 -10.97 -4.52
C SER A 581 -8.07 -10.85 -5.28
N PHE A 582 -9.17 -11.25 -4.63
CA PHE A 582 -10.52 -11.08 -5.16
C PHE A 582 -10.99 -9.61 -5.18
N GLN A 583 -10.27 -8.74 -4.46
CA GLN A 583 -10.55 -7.31 -4.37
C GLN A 583 -9.77 -6.52 -5.43
N GLY A 584 -8.56 -6.95 -5.79
CA GLY A 584 -7.72 -6.32 -6.80
C GLY A 584 -6.33 -6.93 -6.85
N VAL A 585 -5.45 -6.27 -7.59
CA VAL A 585 -4.04 -6.66 -7.71
C VAL A 585 -3.18 -5.50 -7.26
N ALA A 586 -2.25 -5.77 -6.36
CA ALA A 586 -1.38 -4.77 -5.77
C ALA A 586 0.09 -5.16 -5.99
N LEU A 587 0.90 -4.21 -6.45
CA LEU A 587 2.35 -4.36 -6.58
C LEU A 587 3.04 -3.55 -5.49
N TYR A 588 3.95 -4.20 -4.79
CA TYR A 588 4.75 -3.63 -3.72
C TYR A 588 6.23 -3.65 -4.08
N LYS A 589 6.96 -2.64 -3.62
CA LYS A 589 8.43 -2.58 -3.62
C LYS A 589 8.91 -2.32 -2.21
N GLY A 590 9.83 -3.14 -1.70
CA GLY A 590 10.35 -2.92 -0.34
C GLY A 590 9.27 -2.94 0.74
N MET A 591 8.19 -3.71 0.50
CA MET A 591 6.94 -3.76 1.28
C MET A 591 5.99 -2.56 1.15
N GLN A 592 6.33 -1.53 0.37
CA GLN A 592 5.45 -0.38 0.16
C GLN A 592 4.66 -0.53 -1.12
N LEU A 593 3.37 -0.24 -1.07
CA LEU A 593 2.49 -0.27 -2.23
C LEU A 593 2.93 0.79 -3.26
N VAL A 594 3.21 0.36 -4.49
CA VAL A 594 3.64 1.23 -5.59
C VAL A 594 2.64 1.29 -6.74
N LYS A 595 1.78 0.28 -6.91
CA LYS A 595 0.75 0.24 -7.94
C LYS A 595 -0.41 -0.66 -7.49
N TYR A 596 -1.63 -0.31 -7.90
CA TYR A 596 -2.83 -1.11 -7.68
C TYR A 596 -3.68 -1.14 -8.95
N GLU A 597 -4.32 -2.27 -9.20
CA GLU A 597 -5.25 -2.53 -10.31
C GLU A 597 -6.53 -3.18 -9.77
N GLY A 598 -7.66 -2.50 -9.93
CA GLY A 598 -8.96 -2.90 -9.36
C GLY A 598 -9.93 -3.55 -10.34
N ALA A 599 -9.59 -3.67 -11.62
CA ALA A 599 -10.48 -4.22 -12.65
C ALA A 599 -10.92 -5.65 -12.29
N LYS A 600 -12.24 -5.90 -12.31
CA LYS A 600 -12.82 -7.21 -11.95
C LYS A 600 -12.20 -8.40 -12.69
N LYS A 601 -11.78 -8.20 -13.94
CA LYS A 601 -11.15 -9.23 -14.78
C LYS A 601 -9.66 -9.46 -14.49
N ALA A 602 -9.03 -8.59 -13.71
CA ALA A 602 -7.63 -8.73 -13.30
C ALA A 602 -7.46 -9.53 -11.99
N ARG A 603 -8.55 -9.73 -11.25
CA ARG A 603 -8.58 -10.27 -9.88
C ARG A 603 -8.45 -11.79 -9.86
N SER A 604 -8.12 -12.35 -8.69
CA SER A 604 -8.25 -13.78 -8.47
C SER A 604 -9.71 -14.23 -8.39
N LEU A 605 -9.96 -15.52 -8.58
CA LEU A 605 -11.29 -16.11 -8.40
C LEU A 605 -11.79 -16.15 -6.94
N GLY A 606 -10.89 -16.08 -5.95
CA GLY A 606 -11.26 -16.13 -4.53
C GLY A 606 -11.86 -17.47 -4.10
N ASP A 607 -11.53 -18.56 -4.81
CA ASP A 607 -11.98 -19.91 -4.51
C ASP A 607 -10.76 -20.85 -4.33
N PRO A 608 -10.76 -21.72 -3.31
CA PRO A 608 -9.61 -22.57 -3.01
C PRO A 608 -9.40 -23.72 -4.01
N LYS A 609 -10.32 -23.94 -4.96
CA LYS A 609 -10.29 -25.08 -5.89
C LYS A 609 -10.36 -24.68 -7.37
N LEU A 610 -10.70 -23.44 -7.68
CA LEU A 610 -10.77 -22.95 -9.06
C LEU A 610 -9.43 -22.33 -9.47
N PHE A 611 -8.75 -22.98 -10.42
CA PHE A 611 -7.48 -22.51 -10.94
C PHE A 611 -7.69 -21.47 -12.03
N GLN A 612 -6.82 -20.47 -12.02
CA GLN A 612 -6.72 -19.46 -13.07
C GLN A 612 -5.26 -19.27 -13.48
N PRO A 613 -4.95 -19.12 -14.78
CA PRO A 613 -3.59 -18.82 -15.24
C PRO A 613 -3.23 -17.35 -15.04
N TYR A 614 -2.05 -17.11 -14.48
CA TYR A 614 -1.47 -15.79 -14.29
C TYR A 614 -0.06 -15.75 -14.88
N PHE A 615 0.38 -14.55 -15.27
CA PHE A 615 1.77 -14.32 -15.59
C PHE A 615 2.26 -12.98 -15.03
N ILE A 616 3.54 -12.95 -14.65
CA ILE A 616 4.24 -11.74 -14.24
C ILE A 616 5.58 -11.71 -14.97
N CYS A 617 5.84 -10.64 -15.71
CA CYS A 617 7.10 -10.46 -16.41
C CYS A 617 7.89 -9.30 -15.83
N LEU A 618 9.21 -9.51 -15.78
CA LEU A 618 10.18 -8.52 -15.35
C LEU A 618 11.25 -8.37 -16.43
N GLU A 619 11.62 -7.12 -16.66
CA GLU A 619 12.74 -6.73 -17.52
C GLU A 619 13.58 -5.68 -16.80
N GLU A 620 14.85 -6.01 -16.52
CA GLU A 620 15.79 -5.11 -15.87
C GLU A 620 16.73 -4.50 -16.92
N ASP A 621 16.57 -3.20 -17.19
CA ASP A 621 17.37 -2.45 -18.14
C ASP A 621 18.38 -1.58 -17.36
N ASN A 622 19.64 -2.02 -17.37
CA ASN A 622 20.73 -1.31 -16.70
C ASN A 622 21.16 -0.05 -17.44
N GLU A 623 20.91 0.07 -18.75
CA GLU A 623 21.27 1.26 -19.53
C GLU A 623 20.28 2.39 -19.27
N LYS A 624 18.98 2.07 -19.26
CA LYS A 624 17.91 3.03 -18.95
C LYS A 624 17.64 3.20 -17.45
N MET A 625 18.36 2.46 -16.60
CA MET A 625 18.23 2.48 -15.14
C MET A 625 16.77 2.27 -14.69
N GLN A 626 16.15 1.22 -15.21
CA GLN A 626 14.74 0.96 -14.96
C GLN A 626 14.42 -0.54 -14.85
N THR A 627 13.36 -0.85 -14.10
CA THR A 627 12.73 -2.18 -14.09
C THR A 627 11.32 -2.06 -14.60
N TYR A 628 11.00 -2.80 -15.66
CA TYR A 628 9.64 -2.90 -16.19
C TYR A 628 8.98 -4.16 -15.66
N ILE A 629 7.81 -4.00 -15.04
CA ILE A 629 7.03 -5.09 -14.45
C ILE A 629 5.64 -5.06 -15.07
N LYS A 630 5.18 -6.21 -15.56
CA LYS A 630 3.81 -6.39 -16.06
C LYS A 630 3.15 -7.61 -15.43
N TYR A 631 1.88 -7.48 -15.10
CA TYR A 631 1.02 -8.54 -14.60
C TYR A 631 -0.17 -8.73 -15.54
N GLY A 632 -0.56 -9.98 -15.74
CA GLY A 632 -1.75 -10.30 -16.49
C GLY A 632 -2.29 -11.70 -16.27
N ILE A 633 -3.38 -11.99 -16.97
CA ILE A 633 -4.09 -13.27 -16.92
C ILE A 633 -3.81 -14.02 -18.22
N GLY A 634 -3.32 -15.25 -18.10
CA GLY A 634 -2.96 -16.10 -19.23
C GLY A 634 -4.17 -16.77 -19.89
N SER A 635 -3.92 -17.52 -20.96
CA SER A 635 -4.89 -18.40 -21.59
C SER A 635 -4.65 -19.85 -21.18
N ASP A 636 -5.71 -20.62 -20.95
CA ASP A 636 -5.61 -22.05 -20.62
C ASP A 636 -4.88 -22.90 -21.69
N THR A 637 -4.75 -22.37 -22.91
CA THR A 637 -4.26 -23.12 -24.09
C THR A 637 -3.04 -22.49 -24.77
N SER A 638 -2.58 -21.32 -24.34
CA SER A 638 -1.45 -20.64 -24.95
C SER A 638 -0.76 -19.68 -23.98
N GLU A 639 0.50 -19.35 -24.25
CA GLU A 639 1.26 -18.33 -23.49
C GLU A 639 0.84 -16.90 -23.86
N LYS A 640 -0.27 -16.74 -24.62
CA LYS A 640 -0.95 -15.47 -24.83
C LYS A 640 -1.75 -15.10 -23.59
N GLY A 641 -1.85 -13.80 -23.30
CA GLY A 641 -2.56 -13.32 -22.12
C GLY A 641 -2.93 -11.85 -22.22
N LEU A 642 -3.79 -11.41 -21.32
CA LEU A 642 -4.24 -10.03 -21.21
C LEU A 642 -3.44 -9.32 -20.12
N VAL A 643 -2.76 -8.22 -20.48
CA VAL A 643 -2.01 -7.41 -19.53
C VAL A 643 -2.97 -6.44 -18.85
N TYR A 644 -3.07 -6.53 -17.52
CA TYR A 644 -3.97 -5.67 -16.76
C TYR A 644 -3.25 -4.58 -15.97
N MET A 645 -1.98 -4.82 -15.60
CA MET A 645 -1.23 -3.87 -14.78
C MET A 645 0.21 -3.78 -15.28
N VAL A 646 0.70 -2.56 -15.45
CA VAL A 646 2.10 -2.27 -15.78
C VAL A 646 2.70 -1.28 -14.79
N TYR A 647 3.98 -1.45 -14.50
CA TYR A 647 4.72 -0.57 -13.62
C TYR A 647 6.16 -0.39 -14.12
N ILE A 648 6.57 0.86 -14.29
CA ILE A 648 7.94 1.23 -14.66
C ILE A 648 8.59 1.85 -13.42
N ASP A 649 9.51 1.10 -12.83
CA ASP A 649 10.39 1.59 -11.79
C ASP A 649 11.58 2.31 -12.42
N LYS A 650 11.69 3.63 -12.22
CA LYS A 650 12.79 4.46 -12.76
C LYS A 650 13.99 4.58 -11.80
N SER A 651 14.16 3.60 -10.92
CA SER A 651 15.31 3.49 -10.02
C SER A 651 16.27 2.39 -10.50
N PRO A 652 17.52 2.36 -10.00
CA PRO A 652 18.48 1.32 -10.35
C PRO A 652 17.85 -0.08 -10.19
N PRO A 653 17.98 -0.96 -11.20
CA PRO A 653 17.51 -2.34 -11.10
C PRO A 653 18.03 -3.02 -9.84
N LEU A 654 17.18 -3.82 -9.18
CA LEU A 654 17.53 -4.48 -7.91
C LEU A 654 18.48 -5.67 -8.13
N GLY A 655 18.57 -6.17 -9.36
CA GLY A 655 19.34 -7.37 -9.70
C GLY A 655 18.60 -8.62 -9.27
N ILE A 656 17.34 -8.76 -9.69
CA ILE A 656 16.46 -9.86 -9.31
C ILE A 656 17.06 -11.21 -9.77
N ARG A 657 17.06 -12.20 -8.87
CA ARG A 657 17.65 -13.54 -9.11
C ARG A 657 16.69 -14.68 -8.79
N PHE A 658 15.72 -14.42 -7.93
CA PHE A 658 14.82 -15.44 -7.42
C PHE A 658 13.37 -14.98 -7.56
N TYR A 659 12.49 -15.95 -7.76
CA TYR A 659 11.07 -15.79 -7.53
C TYR A 659 10.60 -16.74 -6.43
N SER A 660 9.42 -16.50 -5.89
CA SER A 660 8.78 -17.39 -4.94
C SER A 660 7.28 -17.09 -4.89
N PHE A 661 6.55 -17.98 -4.24
CA PHE A 661 5.15 -17.81 -3.93
C PHE A 661 4.98 -17.68 -2.44
N GLY A 662 4.03 -16.85 -2.05
CA GLY A 662 3.62 -16.66 -0.68
C GLY A 662 2.12 -16.64 -0.53
N THR A 663 1.68 -16.94 0.68
CA THR A 663 0.26 -16.94 1.03
C THR A 663 -0.10 -15.66 1.76
N GLY A 664 -1.34 -15.23 1.63
CA GLY A 664 -2.01 -14.50 2.70
C GLY A 664 -2.33 -15.44 3.87
N GLU A 665 -3.52 -15.27 4.42
CA GLU A 665 -4.03 -16.06 5.56
C GLU A 665 -4.67 -17.39 5.13
N ASN A 666 -4.95 -17.55 3.84
CA ASN A 666 -5.56 -18.75 3.28
C ASN A 666 -4.52 -19.62 2.57
N ASP A 667 -4.83 -20.92 2.48
CA ASP A 667 -4.04 -21.88 1.73
C ASP A 667 -3.98 -21.50 0.23
N LEU A 668 -2.86 -21.84 -0.41
CA LEU A 668 -2.58 -21.55 -1.82
C LEU A 668 -2.15 -22.82 -2.53
N GLU A 669 -2.86 -23.17 -3.60
CA GLU A 669 -2.46 -24.18 -4.56
C GLU A 669 -1.84 -23.50 -5.77
N ILE A 670 -0.60 -23.87 -6.10
CA ILE A 670 0.06 -23.49 -7.35
C ILE A 670 0.08 -24.71 -8.25
N MET A 671 -0.04 -24.51 -9.56
CA MET A 671 0.14 -25.50 -10.62
C MET A 671 0.93 -24.89 -11.80
N ASP A 672 1.67 -25.72 -12.52
CA ASP A 672 2.35 -25.36 -13.79
C ASP A 672 3.18 -24.04 -13.76
N ALA A 673 3.82 -23.72 -12.63
CA ALA A 673 4.75 -22.61 -12.48
C ALA A 673 6.06 -22.81 -13.28
N ARG A 674 6.26 -22.00 -14.32
CA ARG A 674 7.47 -22.01 -15.17
C ARG A 674 7.94 -20.62 -15.55
N VAL A 675 9.24 -20.49 -15.80
CA VAL A 675 9.84 -19.28 -16.36
C VAL A 675 9.92 -19.42 -17.88
N ILE A 676 9.36 -18.45 -18.61
CA ILE A 676 9.35 -18.37 -20.07
C ILE A 676 10.05 -17.10 -20.55
N GLU A 677 10.46 -17.07 -21.83
CA GLU A 677 11.10 -15.90 -22.43
C GLU A 677 10.11 -14.74 -22.57
N GLY A 678 10.51 -13.53 -22.18
CA GLY A 678 9.62 -12.36 -22.27
C GLY A 678 9.31 -11.90 -23.70
N GLY A 679 10.10 -12.31 -24.70
CA GLY A 679 9.84 -12.05 -26.13
C GLY A 679 8.78 -12.98 -26.76
N ALA A 680 8.63 -14.22 -26.28
CA ALA A 680 7.56 -15.15 -26.68
C ALA A 680 6.16 -14.65 -26.30
N THR A 681 6.13 -13.59 -25.51
CA THR A 681 4.98 -12.89 -24.94
C THR A 681 4.46 -11.77 -25.89
N GLY A 682 5.00 -11.68 -27.11
CA GLY A 682 4.60 -10.73 -28.17
C GLY A 682 3.18 -10.88 -28.74
N GLU A 683 2.34 -11.73 -28.14
CA GLU A 683 0.92 -11.91 -28.50
C GLU A 683 -0.01 -11.53 -27.32
N MET A 684 0.41 -10.58 -26.49
CA MET A 684 -0.39 -10.12 -25.35
C MET A 684 -1.14 -8.83 -25.65
N GLU A 685 -2.44 -8.84 -25.42
CA GLU A 685 -3.31 -7.68 -25.62
C GLU A 685 -3.34 -6.82 -24.35
N CYS A 686 -3.17 -5.51 -24.53
CA CYS A 686 -3.28 -4.55 -23.42
C CYS A 686 -4.74 -4.43 -22.97
N SER A 687 -4.97 -4.43 -21.67
CA SER A 687 -6.28 -4.44 -21.02
C SER A 687 -6.23 -3.66 -19.70
N GLY A 688 -7.35 -3.51 -19.00
CA GLY A 688 -7.36 -2.91 -17.66
C GLY A 688 -6.98 -1.43 -17.58
N GLY A 689 -7.07 -0.67 -18.68
CA GLY A 689 -6.59 0.72 -18.73
C GLY A 689 -5.17 0.87 -19.26
N THR A 690 -4.61 -0.19 -19.84
CA THR A 690 -3.35 -0.13 -20.60
C THR A 690 -3.60 -0.08 -22.11
N VAL A 691 -2.70 0.56 -22.84
CA VAL A 691 -2.71 0.69 -24.31
C VAL A 691 -1.36 0.27 -24.88
N LEU A 692 -1.35 -0.19 -26.13
CA LEU A 692 -0.13 -0.60 -26.82
C LEU A 692 0.57 0.63 -27.40
N GLU A 693 1.78 0.93 -26.94
CA GLU A 693 2.68 1.95 -27.49
C GLU A 693 4.05 1.31 -27.75
N ASP A 694 4.62 1.52 -28.93
CA ASP A 694 5.94 0.97 -29.32
C ASP A 694 6.12 -0.54 -29.07
N GLY A 695 5.04 -1.32 -29.18
CA GLY A 695 5.06 -2.78 -28.98
C GLY A 695 5.04 -3.22 -27.52
N ILE A 696 4.87 -2.31 -26.56
CA ILE A 696 4.72 -2.60 -25.13
C ILE A 696 3.40 -2.02 -24.59
N CYS A 697 2.83 -2.65 -23.57
CA CYS A 697 1.67 -2.08 -22.87
C CYS A 697 2.13 -0.97 -21.93
N VAL A 698 1.52 0.19 -22.03
CA VAL A 698 1.71 1.34 -21.12
C VAL A 698 0.37 1.77 -20.56
N GLU A 699 0.38 2.53 -19.48
CA GLU A 699 -0.85 3.10 -18.91
C GLU A 699 -1.50 4.10 -19.88
N ASP A 700 -2.81 4.00 -20.08
CA ASP A 700 -3.57 4.93 -20.94
C ASP A 700 -3.84 6.25 -20.21
N CYS A 701 -2.82 7.10 -20.13
CA CYS A 701 -2.92 8.35 -19.38
C CYS A 701 -3.69 9.45 -20.11
N HIS A 702 -4.01 10.53 -19.38
CA HIS A 702 -4.49 11.76 -20.02
C HIS A 702 -3.41 12.31 -20.98
N PRO A 703 -3.77 12.89 -22.15
CA PRO A 703 -2.79 13.36 -23.15
C PRO A 703 -1.76 14.38 -22.63
N GLU A 704 -2.14 15.13 -21.60
CA GLU A 704 -1.29 16.13 -20.94
C GLU A 704 -0.44 15.55 -19.79
N CYS A 705 -0.47 14.24 -19.56
CA CYS A 705 0.35 13.57 -18.55
C CYS A 705 1.63 12.99 -19.18
N ASN A 706 2.77 13.22 -18.51
CA ASN A 706 3.97 12.38 -18.66
C ASN A 706 3.90 11.23 -17.65
N GLY A 707 3.10 10.21 -18.00
CA GLY A 707 2.73 9.09 -17.12
C GLY A 707 1.70 9.49 -16.06
N CYS A 708 0.96 8.51 -15.52
CA CYS A 708 -0.13 8.71 -14.58
C CYS A 708 -0.11 7.67 -13.46
N ILE A 709 -0.75 8.00 -12.34
CA ILE A 709 -0.99 7.11 -11.21
C ILE A 709 -2.50 7.13 -10.96
N PRO A 710 -3.28 6.42 -11.80
CA PRO A 710 -4.73 6.52 -11.76
C PRO A 710 -5.27 6.00 -10.42
N ARG A 711 -6.19 6.75 -9.78
CA ARG A 711 -6.81 6.31 -8.51
C ARG A 711 -7.89 5.27 -8.71
N SER A 712 -8.41 5.17 -9.94
CA SER A 712 -9.37 4.16 -10.37
C SER A 712 -8.93 3.53 -11.69
N PRO A 713 -9.21 2.23 -11.92
CA PRO A 713 -8.80 1.52 -13.14
C PRO A 713 -9.22 2.24 -14.43
N GLY A 714 -8.26 2.49 -15.32
CA GLY A 714 -8.50 3.18 -16.59
C GLY A 714 -8.84 4.67 -16.49
N SER A 715 -8.60 5.31 -15.33
CA SER A 715 -8.80 6.74 -15.18
C SER A 715 -7.84 7.56 -16.06
N ARG A 716 -8.41 8.51 -16.81
CA ARG A 716 -7.69 9.47 -17.64
C ARG A 716 -7.82 10.90 -17.11
N LEU A 717 -7.93 11.05 -15.79
CA LEU A 717 -8.02 12.37 -15.18
C LEU A 717 -6.69 13.12 -15.33
N ASP A 718 -6.79 14.37 -15.74
CA ASP A 718 -5.68 15.32 -15.86
C ASP A 718 -5.08 15.75 -14.51
N THR A 719 -5.69 15.34 -13.41
CA THR A 719 -5.21 15.51 -12.03
C THR A 719 -4.47 14.29 -11.49
N GLU A 720 -4.47 13.18 -12.22
CA GLU A 720 -3.83 11.91 -11.84
C GLU A 720 -2.51 11.67 -12.60
N CYS A 721 -1.93 12.75 -13.12
CA CYS A 721 -0.63 12.71 -13.79
C CYS A 721 0.52 12.60 -12.78
N ARG A 722 1.57 11.85 -13.15
CA ARG A 722 2.85 11.84 -12.43
C ARG A 722 3.59 13.17 -12.62
N SER A 723 3.46 13.76 -13.80
CA SER A 723 3.93 15.10 -14.14
C SER A 723 3.18 15.63 -15.37
N CYS A 724 3.07 16.95 -15.51
CA CYS A 724 2.42 17.56 -16.66
C CYS A 724 3.37 17.65 -17.86
N LYS A 725 2.84 17.42 -19.05
CA LYS A 725 3.57 17.51 -20.31
C LYS A 725 3.86 18.96 -20.71
N HIS A 726 2.88 19.84 -20.52
CA HIS A 726 2.98 21.27 -20.85
C HIS A 726 2.85 22.14 -19.60
N PHE A 727 1.63 22.37 -19.08
CA PHE A 727 1.40 23.25 -17.95
C PHE A 727 0.62 22.60 -16.80
N SER A 728 0.73 23.18 -15.60
CA SER A 728 0.06 22.73 -14.38
C SER A 728 -0.73 23.87 -13.71
N ILE A 729 -1.92 23.55 -13.21
CA ILE A 729 -2.78 24.48 -12.44
C ILE A 729 -2.89 23.96 -11.00
N PRO A 730 -2.50 24.75 -9.98
CA PRO A 730 -2.70 24.40 -8.58
C PRO A 730 -4.19 24.42 -8.21
N LYS A 731 -4.71 23.34 -7.62
CA LYS A 731 -6.12 23.22 -7.19
C LYS A 731 -6.34 23.32 -5.68
N GLY A 732 -5.29 23.59 -4.91
CA GLY A 732 -5.33 23.56 -3.43
C GLY A 732 -5.04 22.15 -2.88
N GLY A 733 -4.65 22.06 -1.60
CA GLY A 733 -4.35 20.78 -0.95
C GLY A 733 -3.19 19.95 -1.55
N GLY A 734 -2.34 20.55 -2.39
CA GLY A 734 -1.26 19.86 -3.12
C GLY A 734 -1.68 19.18 -4.43
N LEU A 735 -2.95 19.31 -4.84
CA LEU A 735 -3.45 18.75 -6.11
C LEU A 735 -3.09 19.68 -7.30
N ILE A 736 -2.62 19.08 -8.40
CA ILE A 736 -2.32 19.78 -9.66
C ILE A 736 -3.22 19.25 -10.77
N GLN A 737 -3.60 20.11 -11.72
CA GLN A 737 -4.30 19.75 -12.95
C GLN A 737 -3.40 20.04 -14.16
N CYS A 738 -3.15 19.06 -15.03
CA CYS A 738 -2.33 19.23 -16.21
C CYS A 738 -3.13 19.71 -17.42
N VAL A 739 -2.65 20.75 -18.09
CA VAL A 739 -3.33 21.38 -19.23
C VAL A 739 -2.36 21.69 -20.36
N ALA A 740 -2.88 21.70 -21.60
CA ALA A 740 -2.10 22.02 -22.79
C ALA A 740 -1.70 23.51 -22.84
N GLU A 741 -2.56 24.39 -22.34
CA GLU A 741 -2.37 25.84 -22.31
C GLU A 741 -2.91 26.44 -20.99
N CYS A 742 -2.27 27.52 -20.52
CA CYS A 742 -2.75 28.24 -19.34
C CYS A 742 -4.09 28.96 -19.64
N PRO A 743 -5.09 28.89 -18.73
CA PRO A 743 -6.35 29.61 -18.87
C PRO A 743 -6.17 31.13 -19.11
N PRO A 744 -7.15 31.82 -19.72
CA PRO A 744 -7.02 33.23 -20.16
C PRO A 744 -6.57 34.24 -19.09
N ASP A 745 -6.93 34.01 -17.82
CA ASP A 745 -6.59 34.89 -16.68
C ASP A 745 -5.28 34.49 -15.99
N THR A 746 -4.54 33.55 -16.57
CA THR A 746 -3.28 33.03 -16.06
C THR A 746 -2.16 33.13 -17.09
N ILE A 747 -0.92 33.11 -16.63
CA ILE A 747 0.31 33.11 -17.44
C ILE A 747 1.25 32.05 -16.89
N ALA A 748 2.19 31.57 -17.71
CA ALA A 748 3.25 30.68 -17.24
C ALA A 748 4.15 31.41 -16.23
N ALA A 749 4.45 30.75 -15.11
CA ALA A 749 5.41 31.20 -14.13
C ALA A 749 6.85 31.11 -14.66
N ALA A 750 7.81 31.57 -13.86
CA ALA A 750 9.22 31.56 -14.24
C ALA A 750 9.80 30.15 -14.46
N ASP A 751 9.16 29.12 -13.91
CA ASP A 751 9.52 27.71 -14.14
C ASP A 751 9.08 27.19 -15.52
N GLY A 752 8.30 27.97 -16.27
CA GLY A 752 7.80 27.63 -17.60
C GLY A 752 6.68 26.58 -17.61
N VAL A 753 6.26 26.06 -16.45
CA VAL A 753 5.32 24.93 -16.35
C VAL A 753 4.10 25.28 -15.49
N THR A 754 4.21 26.18 -14.51
CA THR A 754 3.09 26.48 -13.60
C THR A 754 2.25 27.65 -14.10
N CYS A 755 0.92 27.50 -14.19
CA CYS A 755 0.02 28.60 -14.50
C CYS A 755 -0.26 29.44 -13.25
N ILE A 756 0.07 30.73 -13.29
CA ILE A 756 -0.15 31.71 -12.21
C ILE A 756 -1.05 32.85 -12.69
N CYS A 757 -1.77 33.51 -11.77
CA CYS A 757 -2.65 34.61 -12.14
C CYS A 757 -1.89 35.76 -12.81
N LYS A 758 -2.49 36.26 -13.91
CA LYS A 758 -1.97 37.38 -14.70
C LYS A 758 -1.89 38.66 -13.86
N ASP A 759 -3.01 39.00 -13.21
CA ASP A 759 -3.17 40.21 -12.40
C ASP A 759 -3.03 39.91 -10.89
N PHE A 760 -4.14 39.66 -10.18
CA PHE A 760 -4.14 39.41 -8.73
C PHE A 760 -4.69 38.03 -8.37
N VAL A 761 -4.33 37.52 -7.19
CA VAL A 761 -4.80 36.24 -6.66
C VAL A 761 -5.52 36.40 -5.32
N VAL A 762 -6.71 35.81 -5.23
CA VAL A 762 -7.42 35.58 -3.98
C VAL A 762 -7.24 34.11 -3.62
N VAL A 763 -6.58 33.83 -2.49
CA VAL A 763 -6.51 32.47 -1.93
C VAL A 763 -7.83 32.21 -1.22
N LYS A 764 -8.54 31.16 -1.63
CA LYS A 764 -9.78 30.70 -0.98
C LYS A 764 -9.47 29.88 0.26
N ASP A 765 -10.47 29.66 1.10
CA ASP A 765 -10.33 28.91 2.36
C ASP A 765 -9.96 27.43 2.14
N ASP A 766 -10.26 26.88 0.95
CA ASP A 766 -9.84 25.53 0.52
C ASP A 766 -8.39 25.47 -0.02
N GLY A 767 -7.69 26.59 -0.04
CA GLY A 767 -6.33 26.73 -0.55
C GLY A 767 -6.22 26.86 -2.07
N SER A 768 -7.33 26.95 -2.81
CA SER A 768 -7.32 27.18 -4.26
C SER A 768 -7.13 28.67 -4.61
N ASN A 769 -6.53 28.93 -5.77
CA ASN A 769 -6.26 30.28 -6.26
C ASN A 769 -7.38 30.75 -7.19
N GLN A 770 -7.95 31.93 -6.92
CA GLN A 770 -8.86 32.62 -7.83
C GLN A 770 -8.16 33.85 -8.41
N CYS A 771 -8.06 33.89 -9.73
CA CYS A 771 -7.53 35.06 -10.42
C CYS A 771 -8.61 36.14 -10.51
N VAL A 772 -8.23 37.37 -10.17
CA VAL A 772 -9.09 38.54 -10.23
C VAL A 772 -8.34 39.71 -10.85
N SER A 773 -9.04 40.53 -11.63
CA SER A 773 -8.48 41.74 -12.25
C SER A 773 -8.30 42.91 -11.27
N ALA A 774 -8.93 42.83 -10.09
CA ALA A 774 -8.75 43.76 -8.97
C ALA A 774 -9.06 43.06 -7.63
N CYS A 775 -8.36 43.47 -6.55
CA CYS A 775 -8.66 42.93 -5.23
C CYS A 775 -10.04 43.35 -4.72
N PRO A 776 -10.80 42.44 -4.07
CA PRO A 776 -12.07 42.74 -3.40
C PRO A 776 -11.95 43.93 -2.42
N ALA A 777 -13.05 44.66 -2.20
CA ALA A 777 -13.04 45.92 -1.42
C ALA A 777 -12.60 45.76 0.05
N ASP A 778 -12.80 44.58 0.62
CA ASP A 778 -12.36 44.16 1.96
C ASP A 778 -10.87 43.74 2.01
N LYS A 779 -10.24 43.54 0.85
CA LYS A 779 -8.84 43.11 0.71
C LYS A 779 -7.97 44.21 0.08
N LYS A 780 -6.66 44.12 0.26
CA LYS A 780 -5.67 44.97 -0.40
C LYS A 780 -4.56 44.11 -0.96
N VAL A 781 -3.88 44.62 -1.99
CA VAL A 781 -2.69 43.98 -2.55
C VAL A 781 -1.63 43.89 -1.44
N ALA A 782 -1.19 42.67 -1.17
CA ALA A 782 -0.18 42.34 -0.18
C ALA A 782 1.19 42.85 -0.66
N SER A 783 2.20 42.70 0.21
CA SER A 783 3.57 43.15 -0.07
C SER A 783 4.22 42.48 -1.28
N ASP A 784 3.71 41.34 -1.75
CA ASP A 784 4.17 40.66 -2.96
C ASP A 784 3.64 41.29 -4.26
N GLY A 785 2.80 42.33 -4.17
CA GLY A 785 2.24 43.03 -5.32
C GLY A 785 1.19 42.27 -6.12
N LYS A 786 0.83 41.03 -5.71
CA LYS A 786 -0.12 40.16 -6.44
C LYS A 786 -1.23 39.56 -5.58
N THR A 787 -1.00 39.31 -4.30
CA THR A 787 -1.97 38.60 -3.45
C THR A 787 -2.95 39.57 -2.80
N CYS A 788 -4.24 39.26 -2.81
CA CYS A 788 -5.25 40.04 -2.10
C CYS A 788 -5.37 39.59 -0.64
N GLY A 789 -4.83 40.37 0.31
CA GLY A 789 -4.83 40.09 1.75
C GLY A 789 -5.79 40.99 2.56
N SER A 790 -6.18 40.56 3.77
CA SER A 790 -7.10 41.30 4.65
C SER A 790 -6.52 42.63 5.15
N LYS A 791 -7.37 43.66 5.25
CA LYS A 791 -7.03 45.01 5.75
C LYS A 791 -6.99 45.13 7.27
N TRP A 792 -7.66 44.23 8.00
CA TRP A 792 -7.74 44.21 9.47
C TRP A 792 -7.33 42.83 10.00
N ARG A 793 -7.01 42.76 11.29
CA ARG A 793 -6.51 41.55 11.97
C ARG A 793 -7.60 40.93 12.83
N ASP A 794 -7.61 39.61 12.92
CA ASP A 794 -8.59 38.86 13.74
C ASP A 794 -8.36 39.04 15.25
N ASP A 795 -7.16 39.48 15.65
CA ASP A 795 -6.79 39.75 17.05
C ASP A 795 -7.18 41.15 17.53
N SER A 796 -7.95 41.91 16.74
CA SER A 796 -8.41 43.28 17.06
C SER A 796 -7.27 44.29 17.30
N ARG A 797 -6.08 44.04 16.76
CA ARG A 797 -4.95 44.99 16.78
C ARG A 797 -4.94 45.86 15.52
N CYS A 798 -4.54 47.12 15.69
CA CYS A 798 -4.50 48.12 14.63
C CYS A 798 -3.34 49.08 14.81
N GLY A 799 -3.07 49.88 13.78
CA GLY A 799 -2.02 50.90 13.79
C GLY A 799 -0.68 50.43 13.19
N PRO A 800 0.32 51.33 13.14
CA PRO A 800 1.59 51.09 12.44
C PRO A 800 2.42 49.95 13.01
N SER A 801 2.31 49.73 14.33
CA SER A 801 3.01 48.64 15.04
C SER A 801 2.35 47.27 14.84
N PHE A 802 1.13 47.23 14.29
CA PHE A 802 0.35 46.00 14.09
C PHE A 802 -0.21 45.93 12.67
N PRO A 803 0.65 45.82 11.65
CA PRO A 803 0.21 45.71 10.26
C PRO A 803 -0.64 44.44 10.05
N ALA A 804 -1.66 44.56 9.20
CA ALA A 804 -2.44 43.45 8.69
C ALA A 804 -1.79 42.91 7.40
N LYS A 805 -2.12 41.66 7.02
CA LYS A 805 -1.54 40.98 5.84
C LYS A 805 -1.71 41.78 4.53
N GLY A 806 -2.69 42.68 4.45
CA GLY A 806 -2.92 43.61 3.35
C GLY A 806 -2.90 45.11 3.71
N ALA A 807 -2.50 45.52 4.92
CA ALA A 807 -2.49 46.94 5.29
C ALA A 807 -1.37 47.30 6.28
N ASN A 808 -0.62 48.37 5.96
CA ASN A 808 0.36 48.99 6.85
C ASN A 808 0.10 50.51 6.87
N PRO A 809 -0.42 51.10 7.96
CA PRO A 809 -0.77 50.45 9.23
C PRO A 809 -1.96 49.48 9.12
N GLY A 810 -2.09 48.54 10.09
CA GLY A 810 -3.26 47.68 10.20
C GLY A 810 -4.51 48.49 10.58
N GLN A 811 -5.66 48.15 10.03
CA GLN A 811 -6.91 48.91 10.21
C GLN A 811 -7.90 48.17 11.11
N CYS A 812 -8.93 48.88 11.59
CA CYS A 812 -10.12 48.28 12.17
C CYS A 812 -11.22 48.20 11.12
N ASP A 813 -12.09 47.21 11.20
CA ASP A 813 -13.22 47.04 10.29
C ASP A 813 -14.19 48.24 10.41
N PRO A 814 -14.35 49.09 9.37
CA PRO A 814 -15.25 50.24 9.40
C PRO A 814 -16.73 49.88 9.58
N GLY A 815 -17.12 48.69 9.12
CA GLY A 815 -18.51 48.17 9.22
C GLY A 815 -18.73 47.31 10.47
N GLY A 816 -17.67 47.02 11.22
CA GLY A 816 -17.71 46.17 12.40
C GLY A 816 -18.11 46.89 13.70
N PRO A 817 -18.30 46.14 14.80
CA PRO A 817 -18.71 46.70 16.09
C PRO A 817 -17.64 47.58 16.75
N ASN A 818 -16.38 47.49 16.29
CA ASN A 818 -15.21 48.15 16.86
C ASN A 818 -14.41 48.91 15.78
N PRO A 819 -14.96 49.97 15.18
CA PRO A 819 -14.39 50.56 13.97
C PRO A 819 -13.27 51.58 14.22
N CYS A 820 -12.99 51.89 15.48
CA CYS A 820 -12.02 52.92 15.85
C CYS A 820 -10.74 52.30 16.41
N CYS A 821 -9.59 52.81 15.98
CA CYS A 821 -8.29 52.40 16.49
C CYS A 821 -7.81 53.37 17.58
N SER A 822 -7.58 52.84 18.78
CA SER A 822 -7.00 53.60 19.88
C SER A 822 -5.52 53.90 19.63
N SER A 823 -4.98 54.91 20.33
CA SER A 823 -3.54 55.21 20.33
C SER A 823 -2.66 54.04 20.84
N GLN A 824 -3.25 53.06 21.53
CA GLN A 824 -2.58 51.83 21.97
C GLN A 824 -2.63 50.69 20.94
N GLY A 825 -3.25 50.92 19.78
CA GLY A 825 -3.32 49.95 18.70
C GLY A 825 -4.33 48.84 18.93
N TYR A 826 -5.49 49.17 19.51
CA TYR A 826 -6.62 48.27 19.67
C TYR A 826 -7.88 48.83 18.99
N CYS A 827 -8.64 47.94 18.36
CA CYS A 827 -9.95 48.26 17.80
C CYS A 827 -11.03 48.32 18.89
N GLY A 828 -11.82 49.39 18.89
CA GLY A 828 -12.95 49.60 19.80
C GLY A 828 -13.95 50.63 19.27
N SER A 829 -14.94 50.97 20.09
CA SER A 829 -16.04 51.88 19.72
C SER A 829 -16.31 53.00 20.73
N THR A 830 -15.54 53.07 21.81
CA THR A 830 -15.72 54.10 22.86
C THR A 830 -15.00 55.40 22.52
N GLU A 831 -15.29 56.47 23.28
CA GLU A 831 -14.62 57.78 23.15
C GLU A 831 -13.08 57.66 23.22
N ALA A 832 -12.58 56.80 24.11
CA ALA A 832 -11.15 56.50 24.24
C ALA A 832 -10.53 55.83 23.00
N HIS A 833 -11.35 55.28 22.09
CA HIS A 833 -10.91 54.67 20.82
C HIS A 833 -11.16 55.57 19.61
N CYS A 834 -12.22 56.38 19.62
CA CYS A 834 -12.65 57.13 18.43
C CYS A 834 -12.25 58.61 18.44
N THR A 835 -12.01 59.22 19.60
CA THR A 835 -11.85 60.67 19.72
C THR A 835 -10.65 61.09 20.58
N CYS A 836 -9.73 60.17 20.88
CA CYS A 836 -8.49 60.49 21.58
C CYS A 836 -7.44 61.12 20.64
N GLU A 837 -6.42 61.77 21.22
CA GLU A 837 -5.25 62.22 20.46
C GLU A 837 -4.50 61.00 19.88
N GLY A 838 -4.37 60.94 18.56
CA GLY A 838 -3.76 59.82 17.84
C GLY A 838 -4.69 58.63 17.57
N CYS A 839 -5.98 58.71 17.96
CA CYS A 839 -6.99 57.75 17.55
C CYS A 839 -7.40 57.94 16.08
N GLU A 840 -7.72 56.86 15.38
CA GLU A 840 -8.26 56.90 14.01
C GLU A 840 -9.62 56.18 13.96
N ASP A 841 -10.68 56.91 13.63
CA ASP A 841 -12.03 56.36 13.45
C ASP A 841 -12.21 56.00 11.97
N TYR A 842 -12.09 54.71 11.65
CA TYR A 842 -12.13 54.21 10.28
C TYR A 842 -13.53 54.27 9.65
N ARG A 843 -14.57 54.70 10.37
CA ARG A 843 -15.87 55.01 9.77
C ARG A 843 -15.78 56.22 8.85
N TYR A 844 -14.95 57.22 9.20
CA TYR A 844 -14.76 58.39 8.36
C TYR A 844 -14.00 58.01 7.10
N GLN A 845 -14.51 58.46 5.95
CA GLN A 845 -13.92 58.19 4.66
C GLN A 845 -14.00 59.42 3.77
N TRP A 846 -13.18 59.44 2.73
CA TRP A 846 -13.35 60.39 1.64
C TRP A 846 -14.62 60.03 0.91
N LEU A 847 -15.62 60.93 0.98
CA LEU A 847 -16.90 60.70 0.35
C LEU A 847 -16.69 60.53 -1.15
N ALA A 848 -17.40 59.56 -1.75
CA ALA A 848 -17.38 59.38 -3.19
C ALA A 848 -17.86 60.68 -3.84
N ARG A 849 -17.01 61.25 -4.71
CA ARG A 849 -17.32 62.50 -5.38
C ARG A 849 -18.52 62.27 -6.31
N ASP A 850 -19.49 63.16 -6.22
CA ASP A 850 -20.68 63.11 -7.06
C ASP A 850 -20.94 64.51 -7.64
N SER A 851 -20.79 64.62 -8.95
CA SER A 851 -21.09 65.84 -9.71
C SER A 851 -22.53 66.34 -9.50
N SER A 852 -23.48 65.45 -9.17
CA SER A 852 -24.90 65.77 -8.94
C SER A 852 -25.16 66.55 -7.65
N TRP A 853 -24.15 66.68 -6.79
CA TRP A 853 -24.23 67.49 -5.58
C TRP A 853 -24.21 68.97 -5.88
N VAL A 854 -23.65 69.40 -7.01
CA VAL A 854 -23.61 70.82 -7.36
C VAL A 854 -25.03 71.31 -7.67
N VAL A 855 -25.56 72.18 -6.81
CA VAL A 855 -26.90 72.78 -6.97
C VAL A 855 -26.86 74.25 -7.33
N ASP A 856 -25.73 74.93 -7.10
CA ASP A 856 -25.49 76.32 -7.48
C ASP A 856 -23.98 76.60 -7.57
N SER A 857 -23.55 77.52 -8.43
CA SER A 857 -22.16 77.94 -8.55
C SER A 857 -22.02 79.34 -9.16
N SER A 858 -20.96 80.06 -8.82
CA SER A 858 -20.68 81.39 -9.41
C SER A 858 -20.29 81.34 -10.88
N GLY A 859 -20.63 82.39 -11.63
CA GLY A 859 -20.14 82.64 -12.99
C GLY A 859 -20.76 81.74 -14.06
N THR A 860 -20.33 81.94 -15.31
CA THR A 860 -20.69 81.08 -16.44
C THR A 860 -19.57 80.05 -16.70
N PRO A 861 -19.85 78.77 -16.96
CA PRO A 861 -18.81 77.78 -17.26
C PRO A 861 -18.00 78.13 -18.51
N TRP A 862 -16.68 78.00 -18.44
CA TRP A 862 -15.83 78.11 -19.64
C TRP A 862 -15.99 76.88 -20.54
N VAL A 863 -16.11 77.10 -21.85
CA VAL A 863 -16.21 76.03 -22.85
C VAL A 863 -15.02 76.11 -23.80
N SER A 864 -14.34 74.98 -24.01
CA SER A 864 -13.21 74.88 -24.95
C SER A 864 -13.21 73.53 -25.64
N ASN A 865 -13.07 73.52 -26.97
CA ASN A 865 -13.12 72.31 -27.80
C ASN A 865 -14.32 71.39 -27.50
N GLY A 866 -15.49 71.98 -27.20
CA GLY A 866 -16.71 71.25 -26.85
C GLY A 866 -16.77 70.72 -25.41
N VAL A 867 -15.75 70.96 -24.58
CA VAL A 867 -15.72 70.55 -23.16
C VAL A 867 -16.14 71.72 -22.28
N THR A 868 -17.17 71.49 -21.44
CA THR A 868 -17.68 72.46 -20.45
C THR A 868 -16.97 72.28 -19.11
N HIS A 869 -16.41 73.36 -18.57
CA HIS A 869 -15.67 73.42 -17.30
C HIS A 869 -16.51 74.00 -16.17
N ASP A 870 -17.65 73.39 -15.89
CA ASP A 870 -18.56 73.77 -14.81
C ASP A 870 -18.08 73.28 -13.43
N ALA A 871 -18.82 73.62 -12.36
CA ALA A 871 -18.46 73.24 -11.00
C ALA A 871 -18.53 71.72 -10.75
N ALA A 872 -19.34 71.00 -11.52
CA ALA A 872 -19.42 69.55 -11.46
C ALA A 872 -18.09 68.88 -11.84
N LYS A 873 -17.25 69.53 -12.66
CA LYS A 873 -15.89 69.05 -12.98
C LYS A 873 -14.95 68.97 -11.78
N ALA A 874 -15.22 69.70 -10.68
CA ALA A 874 -14.43 69.52 -9.46
C ALA A 874 -14.79 68.22 -8.70
N LEU A 875 -15.87 67.52 -9.10
CA LEU A 875 -16.44 66.36 -8.40
C LEU A 875 -16.64 65.15 -9.33
N ASP A 876 -16.13 65.17 -10.57
CA ASP A 876 -16.29 64.07 -11.53
C ASP A 876 -15.22 62.96 -11.38
N GLY A 877 -14.19 63.23 -10.60
CA GLY A 877 -13.08 62.31 -10.35
C GLY A 877 -12.10 62.13 -11.49
N VAL A 878 -12.12 62.99 -12.50
CA VAL A 878 -11.22 62.98 -13.65
C VAL A 878 -10.17 64.08 -13.48
N ALA A 879 -8.94 63.71 -13.11
CA ALA A 879 -7.87 64.67 -12.80
C ALA A 879 -7.51 65.67 -13.93
N GLY A 880 -7.96 65.42 -15.16
CA GLY A 880 -7.76 66.29 -16.32
C GLY A 880 -8.83 67.38 -16.51
N THR A 881 -9.96 67.32 -15.80
CA THR A 881 -11.02 68.34 -15.87
C THR A 881 -10.87 69.33 -14.71
N TYR A 882 -11.56 70.48 -14.78
CA TYR A 882 -11.53 71.49 -13.73
C TYR A 882 -12.71 72.45 -13.85
N TRP A 883 -13.12 73.02 -12.72
CA TRP A 883 -14.07 74.13 -12.65
C TRP A 883 -13.40 75.44 -13.06
N ASN A 884 -14.02 76.21 -13.95
CA ASN A 884 -13.54 77.52 -14.42
C ASN A 884 -14.72 78.49 -14.64
N PRO A 885 -15.10 79.31 -13.64
CA PRO A 885 -16.25 80.21 -13.72
C PRO A 885 -15.87 81.56 -14.34
N VAL A 886 -16.13 81.76 -15.63
CA VAL A 886 -15.90 83.03 -16.33
C VAL A 886 -17.06 84.01 -16.13
N GLY A 887 -16.90 85.27 -16.57
CA GLY A 887 -17.95 86.29 -16.44
C GLY A 887 -18.11 86.86 -15.03
N THR A 888 -17.14 86.64 -14.14
CA THR A 888 -17.07 87.24 -12.80
C THR A 888 -16.00 88.32 -12.75
N ASP A 889 -16.23 89.40 -12.01
CA ASP A 889 -15.24 90.46 -11.83
C ASP A 889 -13.92 89.95 -11.23
N ARG A 890 -12.81 90.63 -11.53
CA ARG A 890 -11.51 90.34 -10.91
C ARG A 890 -11.60 90.63 -9.40
N HIS A 891 -11.02 89.75 -8.58
CA HIS A 891 -11.04 89.81 -7.11
C HIS A 891 -12.41 89.58 -6.44
N SER A 892 -13.47 89.23 -7.18
CA SER A 892 -14.75 88.85 -6.57
C SER A 892 -14.68 87.47 -5.91
N ALA A 893 -15.48 87.28 -4.85
CA ALA A 893 -15.66 85.99 -4.22
C ALA A 893 -16.50 85.07 -5.12
N ARG A 894 -16.18 83.77 -5.12
CA ARG A 894 -16.82 82.77 -5.99
C ARG A 894 -17.14 81.52 -5.18
N HIS A 895 -18.17 80.78 -5.54
CA HIS A 895 -18.62 79.65 -4.74
C HIS A 895 -19.11 78.45 -5.55
N ILE A 896 -19.13 77.31 -4.88
CA ILE A 896 -19.88 76.10 -5.24
C ILE A 896 -20.79 75.76 -4.07
N VAL A 897 -22.09 75.57 -4.33
CA VAL A 897 -23.06 75.04 -3.36
C VAL A 897 -23.30 73.57 -3.64
N LEU A 898 -23.23 72.76 -2.60
CA LEU A 898 -23.39 71.32 -2.62
C LEU A 898 -24.63 70.90 -1.83
N ASP A 899 -25.45 70.04 -2.42
CA ASP A 899 -26.46 69.22 -1.76
C ASP A 899 -25.97 67.78 -1.69
N LEU A 900 -25.47 67.35 -0.53
CA LEU A 900 -25.00 65.99 -0.30
C LEU A 900 -26.14 64.95 -0.18
N LYS A 901 -27.38 65.35 -0.50
CA LYS A 901 -28.64 64.58 -0.45
C LYS A 901 -29.11 64.22 0.96
N GLU A 902 -28.19 64.03 1.89
CA GLU A 902 -28.43 63.78 3.31
C GLU A 902 -27.40 64.50 4.20
N PRO A 903 -27.69 64.68 5.51
CA PRO A 903 -26.73 65.28 6.43
C PRO A 903 -25.44 64.44 6.57
N HIS A 904 -24.32 65.06 6.21
CA HIS A 904 -23.00 64.49 6.42
C HIS A 904 -22.26 65.24 7.51
N THR A 905 -21.55 64.51 8.35
CA THR A 905 -20.59 65.10 9.30
C THR A 905 -19.24 65.17 8.62
N LEU A 906 -18.77 66.38 8.30
CA LEU A 906 -17.47 66.60 7.67
C LEU A 906 -16.43 67.02 8.71
N THR A 907 -15.21 66.51 8.55
CA THR A 907 -14.06 66.82 9.42
C THR A 907 -12.83 67.27 8.65
N ARG A 908 -12.74 66.98 7.35
CA ARG A 908 -11.69 67.51 6.46
C ARG A 908 -12.26 67.84 5.09
N ILE A 909 -11.58 68.75 4.41
CA ILE A 909 -11.78 69.12 3.00
C ILE A 909 -10.43 69.07 2.30
N ALA A 910 -10.38 68.58 1.07
CA ALA A 910 -9.18 68.66 0.25
C ALA A 910 -9.44 69.28 -1.11
N LEU A 911 -8.48 70.07 -1.58
CA LEU A 911 -8.52 70.75 -2.86
C LEU A 911 -7.30 70.37 -3.69
N ASN A 912 -7.52 70.14 -4.98
CA ASN A 912 -6.45 70.05 -5.98
C ASN A 912 -6.60 71.24 -6.92
N ASN A 913 -5.72 72.21 -6.78
CA ASN A 913 -5.63 73.34 -7.70
C ASN A 913 -5.17 72.89 -9.09
N PHE A 914 -5.27 73.77 -10.08
CA PHE A 914 -4.72 73.50 -11.42
C PHE A 914 -3.18 73.49 -11.41
N GLY A 915 -2.57 74.19 -10.46
CA GLY A 915 -1.13 74.21 -10.23
C GLY A 915 -0.40 75.37 -10.91
N ASN A 916 -1.09 76.48 -11.19
CA ASN A 916 -0.48 77.69 -11.73
C ASN A 916 -0.50 78.83 -10.72
N THR A 917 0.26 79.90 -10.94
CA THR A 917 0.33 81.02 -9.99
C THR A 917 -0.74 82.08 -10.18
N VAL A 918 -1.70 81.88 -11.08
CA VAL A 918 -2.68 82.92 -11.51
C VAL A 918 -4.08 82.61 -10.97
N HIS A 919 -4.57 81.39 -11.23
CA HIS A 919 -5.92 80.92 -10.98
C HIS A 919 -6.05 80.07 -9.71
N ASP A 920 -4.94 79.64 -9.10
CA ASP A 920 -4.99 78.78 -7.92
C ASP A 920 -5.68 79.49 -6.74
N ILE A 921 -6.51 78.73 -6.02
CA ILE A 921 -7.16 79.19 -4.79
C ILE A 921 -6.08 79.44 -3.74
N LYS A 922 -6.15 80.60 -3.08
CA LYS A 922 -5.24 81.02 -2.00
C LYS A 922 -5.95 81.09 -0.65
N ALA A 923 -7.25 81.41 -0.64
CA ALA A 923 -8.07 81.41 0.57
C ALA A 923 -9.51 81.01 0.24
N PHE A 924 -10.12 80.25 1.16
CA PHE A 924 -11.52 79.85 1.07
C PHE A 924 -12.15 79.73 2.47
N LYS A 925 -13.49 79.71 2.48
CA LYS A 925 -14.29 79.31 3.62
C LYS A 925 -15.13 78.10 3.23
N LEU A 926 -15.18 77.11 4.11
CA LEU A 926 -16.21 76.08 4.03
C LEU A 926 -17.37 76.52 4.93
N GLN A 927 -18.57 76.51 4.39
CA GLN A 927 -19.78 76.95 5.08
C GLN A 927 -20.84 75.85 5.05
N LYS A 928 -21.70 75.82 6.06
CA LYS A 928 -22.88 74.97 6.11
C LYS A 928 -24.15 75.81 6.10
N SER A 929 -25.25 75.28 5.57
CA SER A 929 -26.57 75.91 5.70
C SER A 929 -27.36 75.30 6.86
N THR A 930 -27.98 76.14 7.69
CA THR A 930 -28.95 75.69 8.71
C THR A 930 -30.39 75.64 8.20
N LEU A 931 -30.69 76.26 7.05
CA LEU A 931 -32.00 76.25 6.39
C LEU A 931 -31.91 75.65 4.98
N TRP A 932 -33.03 75.11 4.50
CA TRP A 932 -33.12 74.48 3.19
C TRP A 932 -33.41 75.48 2.07
N SER A 933 -34.22 76.52 2.33
CA SER A 933 -34.46 77.64 1.41
C SER A 933 -35.17 78.81 2.13
N PRO A 934 -34.74 80.08 1.97
CA PRO A 934 -33.43 80.45 1.45
C PRO A 934 -32.32 79.91 2.35
N PHE A 935 -31.16 79.57 1.77
CA PHE A 935 -30.02 79.07 2.54
C PHE A 935 -29.55 80.10 3.57
N HIS A 936 -29.20 79.64 4.77
CA HIS A 936 -28.62 80.46 5.85
C HIS A 936 -27.22 79.94 6.18
N TRP A 937 -26.20 80.62 5.67
CA TRP A 937 -24.81 80.17 5.69
C TRP A 937 -24.06 80.53 6.98
N GLU A 938 -23.43 79.53 7.58
CA GLU A 938 -22.51 79.66 8.73
C GLU A 938 -21.10 79.19 8.35
N ASP A 939 -20.07 79.91 8.78
CA ASP A 939 -18.67 79.53 8.58
C ASP A 939 -18.29 78.31 9.44
N VAL A 940 -17.75 77.26 8.81
CA VAL A 940 -17.27 76.05 9.47
C VAL A 940 -15.75 76.10 9.63
N VAL A 941 -15.03 76.45 8.57
CA VAL A 941 -13.58 76.67 8.61
C VAL A 941 -13.20 77.78 7.64
N SER A 942 -12.23 78.60 8.05
CA SER A 942 -11.61 79.64 7.21
C SER A 942 -10.14 79.30 6.98
N VAL A 943 -9.75 79.12 5.72
CA VAL A 943 -8.37 78.81 5.32
C VAL A 943 -7.82 79.98 4.52
N THR A 944 -6.63 80.47 4.87
CA THR A 944 -6.10 81.74 4.30
C THR A 944 -4.79 81.58 3.51
N ASP A 945 -4.25 80.38 3.54
CA ASP A 945 -2.86 80.01 3.22
C ASP A 945 -2.79 78.74 2.34
N VAL A 946 -3.76 78.53 1.45
CA VAL A 946 -3.69 77.46 0.45
C VAL A 946 -2.47 77.66 -0.44
N LYS A 947 -1.64 76.63 -0.59
CA LYS A 947 -0.42 76.68 -1.40
C LYS A 947 -0.79 76.78 -2.87
N VAL A 948 -0.22 77.77 -3.56
CA VAL A 948 -0.39 78.01 -5.00
C VAL A 948 0.77 77.41 -5.79
N GLY A 949 0.60 77.20 -7.10
CA GLY A 949 1.63 76.66 -7.99
C GLY A 949 1.84 75.15 -7.85
N THR A 950 0.85 74.43 -7.32
CA THR A 950 0.88 72.97 -7.16
C THR A 950 -0.50 72.38 -7.45
N ASP A 951 -0.54 71.30 -8.22
CA ASP A 951 -1.75 70.51 -8.46
C ASP A 951 -1.88 69.32 -7.49
N ARG A 952 -0.87 69.12 -6.63
CA ARG A 952 -0.94 68.15 -5.53
C ARG A 952 -2.08 68.49 -4.58
N ARG A 953 -2.78 67.45 -4.15
CA ARG A 953 -3.83 67.48 -3.12
C ARG A 953 -3.34 68.17 -1.85
N GLN A 954 -4.16 69.09 -1.36
CA GLN A 954 -3.95 69.79 -0.10
C GLN A 954 -5.16 69.58 0.80
N GLU A 955 -4.92 69.11 2.02
CA GLU A 955 -5.97 68.76 2.97
C GLU A 955 -6.03 69.77 4.12
N PHE A 956 -7.24 70.15 4.48
CA PHE A 956 -7.53 71.10 5.55
C PHE A 956 -8.55 70.46 6.49
N GLY A 957 -8.23 70.43 7.78
CA GLY A 957 -9.06 69.84 8.83
C GLY A 957 -9.20 70.77 10.03
N GLY A 958 -9.39 70.21 11.22
CA GLY A 958 -9.53 70.97 12.47
C GLY A 958 -10.94 71.50 12.74
N PHE A 959 -11.93 71.00 11.99
CA PHE A 959 -13.34 71.31 12.21
C PHE A 959 -14.14 70.01 12.27
N ARG A 960 -15.36 70.10 12.82
CA ARG A 960 -16.36 69.04 12.77
C ARG A 960 -17.73 69.70 12.71
N ALA A 961 -18.45 69.49 11.62
CA ALA A 961 -19.80 70.04 11.47
C ALA A 961 -20.68 69.13 10.62
N THR A 962 -21.97 69.14 10.91
CA THR A 962 -22.98 68.30 10.25
C THR A 962 -23.97 69.17 9.50
N ALA A 963 -24.14 68.91 8.20
CA ALA A 963 -25.15 69.55 7.36
C ALA A 963 -25.39 68.76 6.07
N ARG A 964 -26.55 68.99 5.43
CA ARG A 964 -26.85 68.50 4.08
C ARG A 964 -26.31 69.44 3.01
N TYR A 965 -26.51 70.75 3.20
CA TYR A 965 -26.08 71.77 2.26
C TYR A 965 -24.79 72.44 2.72
N TRP A 966 -23.82 72.47 1.82
CA TRP A 966 -22.48 73.01 2.05
C TRP A 966 -22.14 74.03 0.97
N ARG A 967 -21.33 75.03 1.32
CA ARG A 967 -20.80 76.01 0.37
C ARG A 967 -19.30 76.13 0.52
N LEU A 968 -18.58 75.85 -0.57
CA LEU A 968 -17.18 76.23 -0.70
C LEU A 968 -17.13 77.66 -1.26
N LEU A 969 -16.77 78.62 -0.40
CA LEU A 969 -16.64 80.04 -0.77
C LEU A 969 -15.17 80.40 -0.95
N ILE A 970 -14.75 80.57 -2.19
CA ILE A 970 -13.42 81.06 -2.56
C ILE A 970 -13.37 82.57 -2.33
N THR A 971 -12.62 82.98 -1.31
CA THR A 971 -12.50 84.39 -0.92
C THR A 971 -11.33 85.07 -1.61
N ARG A 972 -10.31 84.30 -2.06
CA ARG A 972 -9.15 84.84 -2.78
C ARG A 972 -8.46 83.77 -3.62
N THR A 973 -8.16 84.10 -4.87
CA THR A 973 -7.20 83.38 -5.73
C THR A 973 -5.88 84.15 -5.79
N SER A 974 -4.82 83.54 -6.31
CA SER A 974 -3.47 84.12 -6.34
C SER A 974 -3.42 85.54 -6.93
N GLU A 975 -4.01 85.76 -8.12
CA GLU A 975 -4.02 87.06 -8.81
C GLU A 975 -5.42 87.69 -8.97
N GLY A 976 -6.44 87.12 -8.30
CA GLY A 976 -7.83 87.59 -8.36
C GLY A 976 -8.66 87.07 -9.54
N TRP A 977 -8.03 86.35 -10.48
CA TRP A 977 -8.72 85.66 -11.57
C TRP A 977 -9.59 84.51 -11.06
N GLN A 978 -10.53 84.04 -11.88
CA GLN A 978 -11.42 82.93 -11.54
C GLN A 978 -10.64 81.64 -11.20
N PRO A 979 -11.11 80.83 -10.24
CA PRO A 979 -10.40 79.65 -9.81
C PRO A 979 -10.37 78.59 -10.90
N ARG A 980 -9.27 77.83 -10.95
CA ARG A 980 -9.22 76.55 -11.66
C ARG A 980 -9.02 75.44 -10.65
N LEU A 981 -10.12 74.81 -10.25
CA LEU A 981 -10.13 73.72 -9.26
C LEU A 981 -10.34 72.39 -9.97
N ARG A 982 -9.37 71.49 -9.89
CA ARG A 982 -9.44 70.15 -10.49
C ARG A 982 -10.29 69.20 -9.66
N GLU A 983 -10.05 69.16 -8.35
CA GLU A 983 -10.76 68.22 -7.48
C GLU A 983 -11.14 68.87 -6.15
N LEU A 984 -12.39 68.67 -5.73
CA LEU A 984 -12.92 68.93 -4.41
C LEU A 984 -13.23 67.59 -3.74
N ASN A 985 -12.64 67.36 -2.58
CA ASN A 985 -12.85 66.13 -1.80
C ASN A 985 -13.33 66.49 -0.40
N LEU A 986 -14.32 65.76 0.11
CA LEU A 986 -14.88 65.94 1.44
C LEU A 986 -14.63 64.66 2.25
N TYR A 987 -14.10 64.80 3.48
CA TYR A 987 -13.88 63.68 4.39
C TYR A 987 -14.93 63.71 5.49
N GLY A 988 -15.70 62.64 5.61
CA GLY A 988 -16.84 62.61 6.51
C GLY A 988 -17.47 61.24 6.63
N ILE A 989 -18.58 61.21 7.35
CA ILE A 989 -19.51 60.08 7.41
C ILE A 989 -20.92 60.58 7.10
N SER A 990 -21.70 59.74 6.42
CA SER A 990 -23.15 59.90 6.43
C SER A 990 -23.62 59.70 7.88
N SER A 991 -24.42 60.64 8.38
CA SER A 991 -24.93 60.54 9.73
C SER A 991 -26.21 59.71 9.71
N PRO A 992 -26.29 58.53 10.37
CA PRO A 992 -27.54 57.79 10.51
C PRO A 992 -28.51 58.47 11.49
N TRP A 993 -28.13 59.61 12.09
CA TRP A 993 -29.10 60.48 12.78
C TRP A 993 -30.06 61.08 11.77
N ASN A 994 -31.15 60.36 11.58
CA ASN A 994 -32.35 60.81 10.94
C ASN A 994 -33.32 61.32 12.02
N PRO A 995 -33.28 62.59 12.46
CA PRO A 995 -34.58 63.21 12.67
C PRO A 995 -35.13 63.36 11.25
N SER A 996 -36.01 62.44 10.84
CA SER A 996 -36.99 62.86 9.85
C SER A 996 -37.57 64.15 10.43
N PRO A 997 -37.43 65.32 9.78
CA PRO A 997 -37.91 66.56 10.38
C PRO A 997 -39.38 66.31 10.70
N ALA A 998 -39.75 66.36 11.99
CA ALA A 998 -41.12 66.07 12.38
C ALA A 998 -42.00 66.99 11.54
N LYS A 999 -42.88 66.43 10.70
CA LYS A 999 -43.72 67.25 9.82
C LYS A 999 -44.80 67.96 10.62
N TRP A 1000 -45.21 67.39 11.75
CA TRP A 1000 -46.21 67.90 12.67
C TRP A 1000 -45.65 67.93 14.09
N ARG A 1001 -46.22 68.79 14.93
CA ARG A 1001 -45.86 68.92 16.35
C ARG A 1001 -46.90 68.21 17.22
N ASP A 1002 -46.45 67.68 18.36
CA ASP A 1002 -47.32 66.98 19.32
C ASP A 1002 -48.27 67.93 20.07
N ASP A 1003 -47.98 69.24 20.05
CA ASP A 1003 -48.84 70.29 20.63
C ASP A 1003 -49.94 70.78 19.67
N HIS A 1004 -50.11 70.13 18.52
CA HIS A 1004 -51.05 70.49 17.45
C HIS A 1004 -50.88 71.91 16.90
N ARG A 1005 -49.70 72.51 17.04
CA ARG A 1005 -49.39 73.80 16.42
C ARG A 1005 -48.87 73.62 15.00
N CYS A 1006 -49.25 74.54 14.12
CA CYS A 1006 -48.91 74.52 12.71
C CYS A 1006 -48.62 75.93 12.17
N GLY A 1007 -48.00 76.02 11.01
CA GLY A 1007 -47.68 77.26 10.32
C GLY A 1007 -46.29 77.84 10.62
N PRO A 1008 -45.92 78.94 9.94
CA PRO A 1008 -44.56 79.49 9.95
C PRO A 1008 -44.05 79.96 11.32
N SER A 1009 -44.96 80.38 12.20
CA SER A 1009 -44.65 80.83 13.55
C SER A 1009 -44.39 79.69 14.54
N HIS A 1010 -44.60 78.44 14.12
CA HIS A 1010 -44.47 77.24 14.94
C HIS A 1010 -43.62 76.18 14.23
N PRO A 1011 -42.31 76.43 14.04
CA PRO A 1011 -41.45 75.49 13.31
C PRO A 1011 -41.21 74.18 14.07
N THR A 1012 -40.89 73.10 13.35
CA THR A 1012 -40.45 71.82 13.93
C THR A 1012 -38.94 71.79 14.16
N GLU A 1013 -38.46 70.80 14.93
CA GLU A 1013 -37.02 70.52 15.03
C GLU A 1013 -36.46 70.26 13.62
N GLY A 1014 -35.59 71.16 13.15
CA GLY A 1014 -35.10 71.18 11.77
C GLY A 1014 -35.54 72.39 10.94
N GLY A 1015 -36.36 73.30 11.49
CA GLY A 1015 -36.58 74.64 10.94
C GLY A 1015 -37.68 74.79 9.87
N ASN A 1016 -38.50 73.75 9.63
CA ASN A 1016 -39.65 73.85 8.73
C ASN A 1016 -40.91 74.35 9.47
N PRO A 1017 -41.81 75.12 8.83
CA PRO A 1017 -43.15 75.38 9.37
C PRO A 1017 -43.87 74.07 9.71
N ALA A 1018 -44.43 73.94 10.92
CA ALA A 1018 -45.16 72.74 11.27
C ALA A 1018 -46.42 72.57 10.42
N GLN A 1019 -46.67 71.36 9.94
CA GLN A 1019 -47.88 70.97 9.21
C GLN A 1019 -48.85 70.25 10.16
N CYS A 1020 -50.08 70.07 9.71
CA CYS A 1020 -51.02 69.15 10.34
C CYS A 1020 -50.95 67.79 9.65
N ASN A 1021 -51.13 66.71 10.40
CA ASN A 1021 -51.02 65.36 9.86
C ASN A 1021 -52.15 65.10 8.82
N PRO A 1022 -51.83 64.89 7.52
CA PRO A 1022 -52.81 64.62 6.46
C PRO A 1022 -53.74 63.44 6.75
N GLY A 1023 -53.21 62.37 7.34
CA GLY A 1023 -53.95 61.15 7.65
C GLY A 1023 -54.56 61.13 9.05
N GLY A 1024 -54.43 62.24 9.80
CA GLY A 1024 -54.94 62.38 11.16
C GLY A 1024 -56.36 62.96 11.22
N PRO A 1025 -57.01 62.94 12.40
CA PRO A 1025 -58.36 63.47 12.59
C PRO A 1025 -58.48 65.00 12.46
N THR A 1026 -57.35 65.71 12.38
CA THR A 1026 -57.26 67.17 12.32
C THR A 1026 -56.26 67.63 11.24
N PRO A 1027 -56.56 67.41 9.94
CA PRO A 1027 -55.58 67.60 8.86
C PRO A 1027 -55.39 69.06 8.43
N CYS A 1028 -56.16 70.00 8.97
CA CYS A 1028 -56.18 71.38 8.51
C CYS A 1028 -55.54 72.34 9.51
N CYS A 1029 -54.70 73.25 9.02
CA CYS A 1029 -54.07 74.30 9.80
C CYS A 1029 -54.85 75.62 9.71
N SER A 1030 -55.30 76.13 10.86
CA SER A 1030 -55.95 77.43 10.95
C SER A 1030 -54.97 78.60 10.86
N ASN A 1031 -55.47 79.80 10.53
CA ASN A 1031 -54.69 81.05 10.61
C ASN A 1031 -54.06 81.30 11.99
N GLY A 1032 -54.66 80.78 13.06
CA GLY A 1032 -54.14 80.89 14.43
C GLY A 1032 -52.99 79.92 14.73
N GLY A 1033 -52.59 79.10 13.76
CA GLY A 1033 -51.51 78.13 13.88
C GLY A 1033 -51.88 76.90 14.71
N TRP A 1034 -53.12 76.42 14.57
CA TRP A 1034 -53.65 75.21 15.24
C TRP A 1034 -54.23 74.21 14.25
N CYS A 1035 -53.98 72.92 14.48
CA CYS A 1035 -54.57 71.82 13.72
C CYS A 1035 -56.00 71.50 14.15
N GLY A 1036 -56.90 71.38 13.18
CA GLY A 1036 -58.31 71.03 13.39
C GLY A 1036 -58.95 70.44 12.13
N SER A 1037 -60.25 70.12 12.23
CA SER A 1037 -61.05 69.53 11.12
C SER A 1037 -62.37 70.26 10.86
N THR A 1038 -62.62 71.39 11.54
CA THR A 1038 -63.82 72.20 11.32
C THR A 1038 -63.63 73.20 10.18
N ALA A 1039 -64.71 73.79 9.68
CA ALA A 1039 -64.65 74.86 8.67
C ALA A 1039 -63.72 76.03 9.07
N ALA A 1040 -63.67 76.38 10.37
CA ALA A 1040 -62.75 77.40 10.88
C ALA A 1040 -61.26 77.05 10.71
N HIS A 1041 -60.92 75.77 10.49
CA HIS A 1041 -59.56 75.28 10.28
C HIS A 1041 -59.26 74.88 8.84
N CYS A 1042 -60.25 74.40 8.08
CA CYS A 1042 -60.04 73.89 6.71
C CYS A 1042 -60.42 74.87 5.60
N THR A 1043 -61.36 75.78 5.85
CA THR A 1043 -61.94 76.65 4.81
C THR A 1043 -61.87 78.14 5.13
N CYS A 1044 -61.05 78.53 6.13
CA CYS A 1044 -60.80 79.94 6.41
C CYS A 1044 -59.84 80.58 5.39
N HIS A 1045 -59.91 81.89 5.23
CA HIS A 1045 -59.01 82.64 4.36
C HIS A 1045 -57.57 82.61 4.92
N GLY A 1046 -56.68 81.80 4.32
CA GLY A 1046 -55.29 81.60 4.77
C GLY A 1046 -55.05 80.27 5.51
N CYS A 1047 -56.10 79.49 5.75
CA CYS A 1047 -56.00 78.11 6.22
C CYS A 1047 -55.31 77.22 5.18
N VAL A 1048 -54.58 76.21 5.64
CA VAL A 1048 -53.93 75.20 4.77
C VAL A 1048 -54.47 73.82 5.13
N ASN A 1049 -55.16 73.17 4.19
CA ASN A 1049 -55.58 71.78 4.33
C ASN A 1049 -54.48 70.85 3.81
N TYR A 1050 -54.01 69.93 4.65
CA TYR A 1050 -52.97 68.96 4.29
C TYR A 1050 -53.52 67.57 3.98
N GLY A 1051 -54.81 67.30 4.24
CA GLY A 1051 -55.45 66.00 4.08
C GLY A 1051 -56.39 65.89 2.88
#